data_AF-A0A516GAC7-F1
#
_entry.id   AF-A0A516GAC7-F1
#
_cell.length_a   1.000
_cell.length_b   1.000
_cell.length_c   1.000
_cell.angle_alpha   90.00
_cell.angle_beta   90.00
_cell.angle_gamma   90.00
#
_symmetry.space_group_name_H-M   'P 1'
#
loop_
_entity.id
_entity.type
_entity.pdbx_description
1 polymer ?
#
loop_
_entity_poly.entity_id
_entity_poly.type
_entity_poly.pdbx_seq_one_letter_code
_entity_poly.pdbx_strand_id
1 'polypeptide(L)'
;MTGTTQVAAVLNPTADRAWAAQAELHRVCHVLGWPDPMIRYTTVTEPGTTQASECLQEGAELVVVGGGDGTVRQVARALAGTGVPLGILPLGTANLFARNLRLPRHRVQEMVRVALLGGQRELDVGLVRYVQLGPAGPVESSPHHFLVLVGIGHDAATVADTRQELKRWIRWLAYFEPGVRRLAKPLLPMRVEVDGGPREDARAWSLLIGNCGLIPAGITVAADARPDDGLLDLVRVAPKNVLHWAPIALKGLVGSRRDVPGLSYQQGQSVRVFSEDPVTIQIDGDPHPEVLELDISLLPRALTVRTPRSARAGQVADLMRGFAGRRDEARILRLITDTPPAELDDLLSELDLISLVRKVDDRRFGPDHRSALLDYLAREQREHLSLETLTRLVRALHTGPTPYSHEVVIRDIMLSLRGEQLGLFKTLTNTAGGHHDLDHLVFEDIDDEEVREQILAHIAAEAGEPSVDLRILCDIDDTVLCMLHDGRYPRGTVYPGVVEFLQALDRGAAEDPGRPGDLTFITARPSDPRGLVESYTRNGLAGLGLPPHSVMTGSILNLATKGRIAERKLVNFDRSRLLFPECQVVFIGDNGQADVEVGRAMLARDPDHVRAVFIHNVTQQGEDVRETLAAEGLCLFDTYADAAARAHQLGLISDEGLARVQAAAAGSR
;
A
#
# COMPACT_ATOMS: atom_id res chain seq x y z
N MET A 1 -1.87 2.21 -20.54
CA MET A 1 -3.03 3.09 -20.83
C MET A 1 -2.60 4.50 -20.48
N THR A 2 -2.48 5.37 -21.47
CA THR A 2 -1.89 6.72 -21.39
C THR A 2 -3.00 7.78 -21.36
N GLY A 3 -3.73 7.85 -20.25
CA GLY A 3 -4.76 8.88 -20.02
C GLY A 3 -4.73 9.33 -18.57
N THR A 4 -4.78 10.64 -18.35
CA THR A 4 -5.01 11.25 -17.04
C THR A 4 -6.42 10.89 -16.56
N THR A 5 -6.58 10.33 -15.36
CA THR A 5 -7.88 9.96 -14.81
C THR A 5 -8.38 11.00 -13.80
N GLN A 6 -9.59 11.53 -13.99
CA GLN A 6 -10.22 12.41 -13.00
C GLN A 6 -10.82 11.58 -11.85
N VAL A 7 -10.17 11.60 -10.70
CA VAL A 7 -10.61 10.87 -9.49
C VAL A 7 -11.46 11.79 -8.61
N ALA A 8 -12.56 11.26 -8.07
CA ALA A 8 -13.29 11.87 -6.98
C ALA A 8 -13.31 10.94 -5.75
N ALA A 9 -13.33 11.51 -4.55
CA ALA A 9 -13.38 10.76 -3.30
C ALA A 9 -14.50 11.27 -2.39
N VAL A 10 -15.42 10.37 -2.03
CA VAL A 10 -16.49 10.61 -1.05
C VAL A 10 -16.08 9.97 0.28
N LEU A 11 -15.71 10.80 1.26
CA LEU A 11 -15.12 10.34 2.52
C LEU A 11 -16.06 10.62 3.70
N ASN A 12 -16.24 9.63 4.57
CA ASN A 12 -16.82 9.84 5.88
C ASN A 12 -15.73 10.37 6.83
N PRO A 13 -15.79 11.65 7.24
CA PRO A 13 -14.74 12.27 8.05
C PRO A 13 -14.66 11.71 9.47
N THR A 14 -15.70 10.99 9.93
CA THR A 14 -15.73 10.33 11.25
C THR A 14 -15.11 8.93 11.22
N ALA A 15 -14.84 8.39 10.05
CA ALA A 15 -14.26 7.06 9.91
C ALA A 15 -12.75 7.07 10.25
N ASP A 16 -12.30 6.01 10.90
CA ASP A 16 -10.88 5.88 11.27
C ASP A 16 -10.00 5.87 10.01
N ARG A 17 -8.87 6.58 10.07
CA ARG A 17 -7.89 6.74 8.97
C ARG A 17 -8.40 7.48 7.72
N ALA A 18 -9.56 8.13 7.74
CA ALA A 18 -10.07 8.91 6.60
C ALA A 18 -9.06 9.95 6.08
N TRP A 19 -8.43 10.68 7.00
CA TRP A 19 -7.42 11.69 6.65
C TRP A 19 -6.13 11.08 6.07
N ALA A 20 -5.69 9.94 6.60
CA ALA A 20 -4.54 9.23 6.07
C ALA A 20 -4.81 8.70 4.66
N ALA A 21 -6.04 8.19 4.43
CA ALA A 21 -6.49 7.75 3.11
C ALA A 21 -6.53 8.90 2.09
N GLN A 22 -7.02 10.07 2.49
CA GLN A 22 -7.01 11.26 1.64
C GLN A 22 -5.59 11.69 1.27
N ALA A 23 -4.68 11.78 2.24
CA ALA A 23 -3.29 12.15 1.99
C ALA A 23 -2.62 11.17 1.01
N GLU A 24 -2.89 9.87 1.17
CA GLU A 24 -2.37 8.84 0.27
C GLU A 24 -3.00 8.90 -1.13
N LEU A 25 -4.29 9.24 -1.26
CA LEU A 25 -4.94 9.49 -2.55
C LEU A 25 -4.25 10.63 -3.31
N HIS A 26 -4.01 11.78 -2.66
CA HIS A 26 -3.27 12.89 -3.27
C HIS A 26 -1.87 12.45 -3.69
N ARG A 27 -1.14 11.76 -2.81
CA ARG A 27 0.21 11.27 -3.08
C ARG A 27 0.23 10.36 -4.32
N VAL A 28 -0.67 9.40 -4.40
CA VAL A 28 -0.70 8.42 -5.50
C VAL A 28 -1.16 9.09 -6.81
N CYS A 29 -2.19 9.94 -6.79
CA CYS A 29 -2.58 10.69 -7.98
C CYS A 29 -1.43 11.55 -8.51
N HIS A 30 -0.71 12.26 -7.64
CA HIS A 30 0.46 13.05 -8.02
C HIS A 30 1.56 12.19 -8.67
N VAL A 31 1.90 11.06 -8.06
CA VAL A 31 2.91 10.12 -8.61
C VAL A 31 2.49 9.57 -9.98
N LEU A 32 1.19 9.37 -10.21
CA LEU A 32 0.66 8.88 -11.50
C LEU A 32 0.51 10.00 -12.54
N GLY A 33 0.81 11.26 -12.20
CA GLY A 33 0.56 12.41 -13.07
C GLY A 33 -0.93 12.68 -13.33
N TRP A 34 -1.81 12.24 -12.42
CA TRP A 34 -3.25 12.51 -12.48
C TRP A 34 -3.58 13.86 -11.81
N PRO A 35 -4.70 14.50 -12.19
CA PRO A 35 -5.22 15.65 -11.44
C PRO A 35 -5.44 15.32 -9.97
N ASP A 36 -5.39 16.34 -9.12
CA ASP A 36 -5.72 16.17 -7.71
C ASP A 36 -7.15 15.62 -7.54
N PRO A 37 -7.37 14.66 -6.63
CA PRO A 37 -8.67 14.05 -6.42
C PRO A 37 -9.67 15.08 -5.87
N MET A 38 -10.90 15.05 -6.38
CA MET A 38 -11.99 15.89 -5.90
C MET A 38 -12.56 15.33 -4.60
N ILE A 39 -12.35 16.01 -3.48
CA ILE A 39 -12.80 15.52 -2.18
C ILE A 39 -14.22 16.04 -1.86
N ARG A 40 -15.11 15.15 -1.44
CA ARG A 40 -16.42 15.45 -0.85
C ARG A 40 -16.58 14.69 0.46
N TYR A 41 -17.09 15.36 1.49
CA TYR A 41 -17.34 14.73 2.79
C TYR A 41 -18.80 14.41 2.98
N THR A 42 -19.08 13.25 3.59
CA THR A 42 -20.45 12.90 3.98
C THR A 42 -20.86 13.62 5.25
N THR A 43 -22.15 13.90 5.37
CA THR A 43 -22.79 14.40 6.59
C THR A 43 -23.93 13.45 6.99
N VAL A 44 -24.59 13.71 8.13
CA VAL A 44 -25.77 12.92 8.55
C VAL A 44 -26.92 13.04 7.54
N THR A 45 -27.12 14.23 6.97
CA THR A 45 -28.18 14.49 5.98
C THR A 45 -27.80 14.06 4.58
N GLU A 46 -26.50 14.00 4.28
CA GLU A 46 -25.97 13.62 2.97
C GLU A 46 -24.94 12.50 3.15
N PRO A 47 -25.40 11.25 3.24
CA PRO A 47 -24.56 10.12 3.62
C PRO A 47 -23.71 9.56 2.46
N GLY A 48 -23.71 10.21 1.28
CA GLY A 48 -22.85 9.86 0.15
C GLY A 48 -23.50 9.96 -1.23
N THR A 49 -24.82 9.75 -1.34
CA THR A 49 -25.52 9.71 -2.64
C THR A 49 -25.45 11.04 -3.39
N THR A 50 -25.70 12.15 -2.70
CA THR A 50 -25.64 13.50 -3.27
C THR A 50 -24.22 13.83 -3.72
N GLN A 51 -23.23 13.63 -2.83
CA GLN A 51 -21.82 13.89 -3.12
C GLN A 51 -21.32 13.09 -4.32
N ALA A 52 -21.66 11.80 -4.40
CA ALA A 52 -21.27 10.96 -5.52
C ALA A 52 -21.92 11.44 -6.84
N SER A 53 -23.18 11.87 -6.80
CA SER A 53 -23.87 12.41 -7.97
C SER A 53 -23.24 13.71 -8.47
N GLU A 54 -22.85 14.61 -7.56
CA GLU A 54 -22.09 15.83 -7.90
C GLU A 54 -20.75 15.51 -8.55
N CYS A 55 -20.01 14.54 -8.00
CA CYS A 55 -18.73 14.11 -8.57
C CYS A 55 -18.89 13.59 -10.01
N LEU A 56 -19.95 12.81 -10.27
CA LEU A 56 -20.25 12.31 -11.62
C LEU A 56 -20.60 13.47 -12.58
N GLN A 57 -21.38 14.45 -12.13
CA GLN A 57 -21.72 15.63 -12.93
C GLN A 57 -20.50 16.50 -13.25
N GLU A 58 -19.52 16.53 -12.35
CA GLU A 58 -18.25 17.23 -12.52
C GLU A 58 -17.20 16.41 -13.31
N GLY A 59 -17.58 15.24 -13.86
CA GLY A 59 -16.77 14.48 -14.80
C GLY A 59 -15.84 13.44 -14.18
N ALA A 60 -16.12 12.97 -12.95
CA ALA A 60 -15.33 11.90 -12.34
C ALA A 60 -15.37 10.60 -13.17
N GLU A 61 -14.19 10.09 -13.51
CA GLU A 61 -13.98 8.82 -14.23
C GLU A 61 -13.75 7.65 -13.27
N LEU A 62 -13.49 7.95 -12.00
CA LEU A 62 -13.37 7.00 -10.89
C LEU A 62 -13.87 7.66 -9.62
N VAL A 63 -14.80 7.02 -8.90
CA VAL A 63 -15.25 7.50 -7.59
C VAL A 63 -14.74 6.55 -6.50
N VAL A 64 -14.01 7.09 -5.53
CA VAL A 64 -13.50 6.37 -4.36
C VAL A 64 -14.39 6.68 -3.16
N VAL A 65 -14.90 5.67 -2.46
CA VAL A 65 -15.64 5.85 -1.20
C VAL A 65 -14.79 5.42 -0.01
N GLY A 66 -14.71 6.27 1.01
CA GLY A 66 -14.05 5.94 2.28
C GLY A 66 -15.02 5.99 3.45
N GLY A 67 -15.41 4.82 3.98
CA GLY A 67 -16.39 4.77 5.05
C GLY A 67 -16.75 3.34 5.46
N GLY A 68 -17.87 3.20 6.18
CA GLY A 68 -18.48 1.90 6.49
C GLY A 68 -19.50 1.46 5.44
N ASP A 69 -20.11 0.29 5.65
CA ASP A 69 -21.05 -0.33 4.70
C ASP A 69 -22.20 0.61 4.30
N GLY A 70 -22.75 1.39 5.23
CA GLY A 70 -23.80 2.37 4.93
C GLY A 70 -23.36 3.46 3.94
N THR A 71 -22.17 4.05 4.14
CA THR A 71 -21.60 5.05 3.21
C THR A 71 -21.32 4.43 1.84
N VAL A 72 -20.75 3.22 1.82
CA VAL A 72 -20.48 2.48 0.58
C VAL A 72 -21.76 2.22 -0.20
N ARG A 73 -22.85 1.81 0.48
CA ARG A 73 -24.16 1.56 -0.15
C ARG A 73 -24.78 2.81 -0.78
N GLN A 74 -24.63 3.98 -0.14
CA GLN A 74 -25.14 5.25 -0.67
C GLN A 74 -24.38 5.70 -1.91
N VAL A 75 -23.04 5.60 -1.90
CA VAL A 75 -22.23 5.92 -3.08
C VAL A 75 -22.49 4.90 -4.21
N ALA A 76 -22.55 3.61 -3.89
CA ALA A 76 -22.87 2.55 -4.86
C ALA A 76 -24.23 2.77 -5.52
N ARG A 77 -25.24 3.22 -4.77
CA ARG A 77 -26.55 3.60 -5.32
C ARG A 77 -26.43 4.70 -6.40
N ALA A 78 -25.58 5.71 -6.18
CA ALA A 78 -25.40 6.78 -7.16
C ALA A 78 -24.63 6.32 -8.42
N LEU A 79 -23.76 5.31 -8.27
CA LEU A 79 -22.93 4.77 -9.36
C LEU A 79 -23.61 3.61 -10.11
N ALA A 80 -24.65 3.00 -9.57
CA ALA A 80 -25.34 1.90 -10.22
C ALA A 80 -25.86 2.32 -11.61
N GLY A 81 -25.44 1.60 -12.65
CA GLY A 81 -25.80 1.83 -14.05
C GLY A 81 -24.99 2.92 -14.77
N THR A 82 -24.05 3.59 -14.11
CA THR A 82 -23.26 4.67 -14.75
C THR A 82 -22.04 4.16 -15.52
N GLY A 83 -21.56 2.95 -15.19
CA GLY A 83 -20.30 2.40 -15.72
C GLY A 83 -19.03 3.02 -15.11
N VAL A 84 -19.16 4.08 -14.29
CA VAL A 84 -18.03 4.67 -13.58
C VAL A 84 -17.59 3.72 -12.46
N PRO A 85 -16.31 3.30 -12.40
CA PRO A 85 -15.84 2.40 -11.37
C PRO A 85 -15.91 3.00 -9.97
N LEU A 86 -16.22 2.14 -9.00
CA LEU A 86 -16.19 2.43 -7.56
C LEU A 86 -14.92 1.86 -6.92
N GLY A 87 -14.04 2.72 -6.41
CA GLY A 87 -12.99 2.34 -5.47
C GLY A 87 -13.50 2.33 -4.03
N ILE A 88 -13.13 1.35 -3.21
CA ILE A 88 -13.62 1.25 -1.83
C ILE A 88 -12.44 1.26 -0.87
N LEU A 89 -12.45 2.19 0.08
CA LEU A 89 -11.55 2.25 1.23
C LEU A 89 -12.34 1.78 2.47
N PRO A 90 -12.08 0.56 2.97
CA PRO A 90 -12.85 -0.01 4.07
C PRO A 90 -12.45 0.62 5.42
N LEU A 91 -13.11 1.72 5.78
CA LEU A 91 -12.78 2.52 6.97
C LEU A 91 -13.78 2.33 8.13
N GLY A 92 -14.89 1.61 7.91
CA GLY A 92 -15.84 1.27 8.96
C GLY A 92 -15.43 0.05 9.79
N THR A 93 -16.25 -0.32 10.77
CA THR A 93 -15.95 -1.42 11.69
C THR A 93 -16.20 -2.80 11.07
N ALA A 94 -17.32 -2.96 10.36
CA ALA A 94 -17.76 -4.25 9.81
C ALA A 94 -17.23 -4.51 8.39
N ASN A 95 -17.42 -3.54 7.49
CA ASN A 95 -17.03 -3.55 6.07
C ASN A 95 -17.38 -4.86 5.37
N LEU A 96 -18.61 -5.34 5.55
CA LEU A 96 -19.08 -6.63 5.04
C LEU A 96 -18.98 -6.73 3.52
N PHE A 97 -19.30 -5.67 2.78
CA PHE A 97 -19.19 -5.70 1.32
C PHE A 97 -17.73 -5.82 0.88
N ALA A 98 -16.85 -4.98 1.44
CA ALA A 98 -15.42 -5.04 1.17
C ALA A 98 -14.81 -6.40 1.55
N ARG A 99 -15.31 -7.06 2.61
CA ARG A 99 -14.89 -8.41 3.01
C ARG A 99 -15.31 -9.48 2.02
N ASN A 100 -16.54 -9.41 1.49
CA ASN A 100 -17.00 -10.32 0.43
C ASN A 100 -16.13 -10.17 -0.83
N LEU A 101 -15.71 -8.94 -1.15
CA LEU A 101 -14.81 -8.64 -2.27
C LEU A 101 -13.32 -8.85 -1.97
N ARG A 102 -12.97 -9.29 -0.75
CA ARG A 102 -11.59 -9.52 -0.28
C ARG A 102 -10.69 -8.30 -0.42
N LEU A 103 -11.24 -7.11 -0.25
CA LEU A 103 -10.47 -5.87 -0.32
C LEU A 103 -9.47 -5.75 0.85
N PRO A 104 -8.30 -5.13 0.61
CA PRO A 104 -7.40 -4.75 1.68
C PRO A 104 -8.10 -3.83 2.69
N ARG A 105 -7.73 -3.93 3.97
CA ARG A 105 -8.39 -3.19 5.07
C ARG A 105 -7.45 -2.76 6.20
N HIS A 106 -6.17 -3.13 6.11
CA HIS A 106 -5.20 -2.95 7.18
C HIS A 106 -4.19 -1.84 6.90
N ARG A 107 -3.66 -1.75 5.68
CA ARG A 107 -2.72 -0.69 5.28
C ARG A 107 -3.39 0.27 4.31
N VAL A 108 -3.29 1.57 4.59
CA VAL A 108 -3.93 2.62 3.79
C VAL A 108 -3.37 2.66 2.38
N GLN A 109 -2.06 2.48 2.23
CA GLN A 109 -1.36 2.46 0.94
C GLN A 109 -1.90 1.35 0.02
N GLU A 110 -2.12 0.17 0.57
CA GLU A 110 -2.68 -0.98 -0.16
C GLU A 110 -4.15 -0.74 -0.55
N MET A 111 -4.94 -0.16 0.37
CA MET A 111 -6.33 0.23 0.10
C MET A 111 -6.42 1.23 -1.05
N VAL A 112 -5.61 2.29 -1.01
CA VAL A 112 -5.59 3.31 -2.06
C VAL A 112 -5.09 2.72 -3.38
N ARG A 113 -4.03 1.91 -3.37
CA ARG A 113 -3.53 1.23 -4.58
C ARG A 113 -4.63 0.39 -5.24
N VAL A 114 -5.35 -0.44 -4.49
CA VAL A 114 -6.46 -1.25 -5.05
C VAL A 114 -7.62 -0.37 -5.50
N ALA A 115 -8.01 0.64 -4.71
CA ALA A 115 -9.11 1.53 -5.05
C ALA A 115 -8.86 2.35 -6.32
N LEU A 116 -7.60 2.70 -6.62
CA LEU A 116 -7.22 3.44 -7.83
C LEU A 116 -6.88 2.55 -9.02
N LEU A 117 -6.07 1.51 -8.79
CA LEU A 117 -5.38 0.75 -9.84
C LEU A 117 -5.78 -0.73 -9.93
N GLY A 118 -6.65 -1.19 -9.02
CA GLY A 118 -7.15 -2.56 -8.98
C GLY A 118 -7.91 -2.97 -10.25
N GLY A 119 -8.11 -4.27 -10.43
CA GLY A 119 -8.95 -4.82 -11.49
C GLY A 119 -10.41 -4.38 -11.32
N GLN A 120 -11.17 -4.39 -12.42
CA GLN A 120 -12.59 -4.05 -12.39
C GLN A 120 -13.43 -5.32 -12.42
N ARG A 121 -14.49 -5.35 -11.62
CA ARG A 121 -15.54 -6.37 -11.67
C ARG A 121 -16.89 -5.70 -11.72
N GLU A 122 -17.75 -6.17 -12.61
CA GLU A 122 -19.16 -5.78 -12.63
C GLU A 122 -19.91 -6.66 -11.63
N LEU A 123 -20.63 -6.03 -10.71
CA LEU A 123 -21.34 -6.68 -9.62
C LEU A 123 -22.83 -6.33 -9.69
N ASP A 124 -23.65 -7.28 -9.25
CA ASP A 124 -25.07 -7.11 -9.10
C ASP A 124 -25.38 -6.20 -7.90
N VAL A 125 -26.41 -5.38 -8.02
CA VAL A 125 -26.90 -4.52 -6.94
C VAL A 125 -28.32 -4.92 -6.58
N GLY A 126 -28.56 -5.20 -5.31
CA GLY A 126 -29.87 -5.54 -4.80
C GLY A 126 -30.80 -4.34 -4.72
N LEU A 127 -32.08 -4.57 -5.01
CA LEU A 127 -33.17 -3.62 -4.87
C LEU A 127 -34.25 -4.22 -3.97
N VAL A 128 -34.74 -3.45 -3.00
CA VAL A 128 -35.86 -3.84 -2.16
C VAL A 128 -36.89 -2.72 -2.06
N ARG A 129 -38.15 -3.09 -2.25
CA ARG A 129 -39.34 -2.29 -1.92
C ARG A 129 -40.10 -3.00 -0.83
N TYR A 130 -40.78 -2.25 0.02
CA TYR A 130 -41.56 -2.84 1.08
C TYR A 130 -42.82 -2.04 1.35
N VAL A 131 -43.82 -2.70 1.92
CA VAL A 131 -45.06 -2.09 2.38
C VAL A 131 -45.09 -2.12 3.89
N GLN A 132 -45.22 -0.95 4.53
CA GLN A 132 -45.31 -0.80 5.98
C GLN A 132 -46.70 -0.31 6.40
N LEU A 133 -47.05 -0.49 7.67
CA LEU A 133 -48.27 0.10 8.23
C LEU A 133 -48.02 1.57 8.59
N GLY A 134 -48.62 2.47 7.80
CA GLY A 134 -48.69 3.89 8.11
C GLY A 134 -49.93 4.27 8.93
N PRO A 135 -50.01 5.53 9.40
CA PRO A 135 -51.14 6.02 10.20
C PRO A 135 -52.51 5.93 9.48
N ALA A 136 -52.49 5.92 8.14
CA ALA A 136 -53.68 5.90 7.28
C ALA A 136 -53.86 4.57 6.52
N GLY A 137 -53.09 3.53 6.85
CA GLY A 137 -53.09 2.24 6.15
C GLY A 137 -51.73 1.86 5.56
N PRO A 138 -51.67 0.82 4.72
CA PRO A 138 -50.43 0.36 4.09
C PRO A 138 -49.80 1.44 3.20
N VAL A 139 -48.48 1.65 3.35
CA VAL A 139 -47.70 2.63 2.58
C VAL A 139 -46.50 1.93 1.98
N GLU A 140 -46.33 2.06 0.66
CA GLU A 140 -45.18 1.54 -0.07
C GLU A 140 -43.96 2.46 0.09
N SER A 141 -42.78 1.87 0.27
CA SER A 141 -41.52 2.59 0.35
C SER A 141 -40.96 2.95 -1.03
N SER A 142 -40.11 3.98 -1.06
CA SER A 142 -39.20 4.16 -2.19
C SER A 142 -38.24 2.95 -2.30
N PRO A 143 -37.73 2.62 -3.49
CA PRO A 143 -36.77 1.53 -3.62
C PRO A 143 -35.47 1.82 -2.83
N HIS A 144 -35.03 0.82 -2.08
CA HIS A 144 -33.76 0.83 -1.34
C HIS A 144 -32.78 -0.10 -2.02
N HIS A 145 -31.51 0.33 -2.13
CA HIS A 145 -30.44 -0.51 -2.67
C HIS A 145 -29.77 -1.27 -1.54
N PHE A 146 -29.27 -2.47 -1.81
CA PHE A 146 -28.43 -3.25 -0.91
C PHE A 146 -27.32 -3.95 -1.70
N LEU A 147 -26.20 -4.22 -1.03
CA LEU A 147 -25.02 -4.84 -1.62
C LEU A 147 -24.76 -6.24 -1.07
N VAL A 148 -25.15 -6.50 0.18
CA VAL A 148 -24.84 -7.75 0.89
C VAL A 148 -26.08 -8.58 1.14
N LEU A 149 -27.06 -8.08 1.91
CA LEU A 149 -28.26 -8.84 2.26
C LEU A 149 -29.43 -8.01 2.79
N VAL A 150 -30.62 -8.61 2.73
CA VAL A 150 -31.82 -8.24 3.46
C VAL A 150 -32.14 -9.35 4.47
N GLY A 151 -32.36 -8.98 5.74
CA GLY A 151 -32.74 -9.92 6.81
C GLY A 151 -34.14 -9.61 7.32
N ILE A 152 -34.95 -10.66 7.52
CA ILE A 152 -36.34 -10.57 7.96
C ILE A 152 -36.51 -11.44 9.20
N GLY A 153 -37.04 -10.87 10.28
CA GLY A 153 -37.37 -11.60 11.50
C GLY A 153 -36.40 -11.34 12.67
N HIS A 154 -36.20 -12.34 13.53
CA HIS A 154 -35.60 -12.11 14.86
C HIS A 154 -34.12 -11.72 14.85
N ASP A 155 -33.41 -11.91 13.74
CA ASP A 155 -32.04 -11.47 13.50
C ASP A 155 -31.96 -9.96 13.17
N ALA A 156 -32.98 -9.40 12.52
CA ALA A 156 -33.06 -7.98 12.14
C ALA A 156 -33.04 -7.04 13.35
N ALA A 157 -33.39 -7.55 14.54
CA ALA A 157 -33.30 -6.84 15.81
C ALA A 157 -31.90 -6.89 16.47
N THR A 158 -30.83 -7.32 15.76
CA THR A 158 -29.49 -7.52 16.35
C THR A 158 -28.35 -7.15 15.41
N VAL A 159 -28.23 -5.89 15.00
CA VAL A 159 -27.01 -5.47 14.27
C VAL A 159 -26.47 -4.16 14.84
N ALA A 160 -25.59 -4.31 15.84
CA ALA A 160 -24.61 -3.30 16.22
C ALA A 160 -23.37 -3.99 16.80
N ASP A 161 -22.31 -4.01 15.98
CA ASP A 161 -20.89 -4.14 16.30
C ASP A 161 -20.16 -5.52 16.27
N THR A 162 -18.94 -5.42 15.74
CA THR A 162 -18.11 -6.40 15.03
C THR A 162 -17.21 -7.24 15.94
N ARG A 163 -16.81 -8.45 15.47
CA ARG A 163 -15.75 -9.36 15.96
C ARG A 163 -15.87 -9.90 17.40
N GLN A 164 -16.38 -9.14 18.35
CA GLN A 164 -16.70 -9.67 19.67
C GLN A 164 -17.86 -10.68 19.59
N GLU A 165 -18.78 -10.54 18.64
CA GLU A 165 -19.98 -11.37 18.48
C GLU A 165 -19.70 -12.87 18.35
N LEU A 166 -18.72 -13.35 17.56
CA LEU A 166 -18.48 -14.80 17.46
C LEU A 166 -17.85 -15.37 18.76
N LYS A 167 -16.93 -14.64 19.37
CA LYS A 167 -16.37 -14.97 20.70
C LYS A 167 -17.41 -14.79 21.82
N ARG A 168 -18.36 -13.86 21.65
CA ARG A 168 -19.50 -13.62 22.54
C ARG A 168 -20.53 -14.72 22.37
N TRP A 169 -20.89 -15.15 21.17
CA TRP A 169 -21.79 -16.27 20.89
C TRP A 169 -21.30 -17.56 21.55
N ILE A 170 -20.00 -17.85 21.44
CA ILE A 170 -19.36 -18.98 22.11
C ILE A 170 -19.32 -18.79 23.64
N ARG A 171 -19.07 -17.56 24.14
CA ARG A 171 -19.15 -17.23 25.60
C ARG A 171 -20.58 -17.17 26.15
N TRP A 172 -21.57 -16.88 25.30
CA TRP A 172 -22.99 -16.66 25.60
C TRP A 172 -23.76 -17.97 25.64
N LEU A 173 -23.36 -18.94 24.82
CA LEU A 173 -23.73 -20.35 25.00
C LEU A 173 -23.16 -20.94 26.29
N ALA A 174 -22.04 -20.41 26.80
CA ALA A 174 -21.40 -20.91 28.02
C ALA A 174 -21.97 -20.29 29.31
N TYR A 175 -22.53 -19.06 29.28
CA TYR A 175 -23.08 -18.39 30.45
C TYR A 175 -24.20 -17.40 30.04
N PHE A 176 -25.44 -17.61 30.52
CA PHE A 176 -26.57 -16.66 30.71
C PHE A 176 -27.93 -16.89 29.98
N GLU A 177 -28.98 -16.75 30.79
CA GLU A 177 -30.43 -16.90 30.57
C GLU A 177 -31.09 -16.01 29.47
N PRO A 178 -30.65 -14.76 29.19
CA PRO A 178 -31.27 -13.91 28.17
C PRO A 178 -31.08 -14.45 26.74
N GLY A 179 -30.02 -15.23 26.51
CA GLY A 179 -29.68 -15.76 25.20
C GLY A 179 -30.62 -16.85 24.72
N VAL A 180 -30.86 -17.81 25.61
CA VAL A 180 -31.78 -18.93 25.38
C VAL A 180 -33.21 -18.41 25.14
N ARG A 181 -33.65 -17.37 25.87
CA ARG A 181 -34.97 -16.75 25.66
C ARG A 181 -35.16 -16.18 24.25
N ARG A 182 -34.08 -15.70 23.61
CA ARG A 182 -34.13 -15.18 22.23
C ARG A 182 -34.18 -16.30 21.19
N LEU A 183 -33.45 -17.38 21.43
CA LEU A 183 -33.49 -18.60 20.60
C LEU A 183 -34.82 -19.35 20.72
N ALA A 184 -35.53 -19.17 21.84
CA ALA A 184 -36.84 -19.74 22.11
C ALA A 184 -38.01 -18.93 21.52
N LYS A 185 -37.75 -17.83 20.80
CA LYS A 185 -38.81 -17.08 20.11
C LYS A 185 -39.49 -17.96 19.04
N PRO A 186 -40.82 -17.81 18.85
CA PRO A 186 -41.56 -18.61 17.87
C PRO A 186 -41.14 -18.27 16.45
N LEU A 187 -41.31 -19.24 15.54
CA LEU A 187 -41.17 -19.03 14.11
C LEU A 187 -42.26 -18.07 13.63
N LEU A 188 -41.87 -17.10 12.81
CA LEU A 188 -42.78 -16.14 12.19
C LEU A 188 -43.44 -16.81 10.99
N PRO A 189 -44.80 -16.80 10.89
CA PRO A 189 -45.50 -17.23 9.70
C PRO A 189 -45.34 -16.19 8.60
N MET A 190 -44.97 -16.63 7.41
CA MET A 190 -44.83 -15.78 6.23
C MET A 190 -45.13 -16.61 4.97
N ARG A 191 -45.40 -15.95 3.85
CA ARG A 191 -45.47 -16.59 2.53
C ARG A 191 -44.35 -16.06 1.66
N VAL A 192 -43.66 -16.96 0.96
CA VAL A 192 -42.54 -16.61 0.09
C VAL A 192 -42.89 -16.99 -1.34
N GLU A 193 -42.63 -16.07 -2.27
CA GLU A 193 -42.76 -16.24 -3.70
C GLU A 193 -41.37 -16.05 -4.31
N VAL A 194 -40.90 -17.02 -5.09
CA VAL A 194 -39.60 -16.95 -5.78
C VAL A 194 -39.86 -17.03 -7.28
N ASP A 195 -39.31 -16.09 -8.04
CA ASP A 195 -39.39 -16.03 -9.50
C ASP A 195 -40.82 -16.11 -10.07
N GLY A 196 -41.78 -15.50 -9.37
CA GLY A 196 -43.20 -15.50 -9.75
C GLY A 196 -43.87 -16.87 -9.66
N GLY A 197 -43.25 -17.82 -8.96
CA GLY A 197 -43.80 -19.14 -8.66
C GLY A 197 -45.00 -19.11 -7.70
N PRO A 198 -45.49 -20.28 -7.27
CA PRO A 198 -46.56 -20.35 -6.27
C PRO A 198 -46.08 -19.76 -4.93
N ARG A 199 -47.00 -19.09 -4.22
CA ARG A 199 -46.74 -18.62 -2.85
C ARG A 199 -46.69 -19.80 -1.90
N GLU A 200 -45.54 -20.05 -1.30
CA GLU A 200 -45.33 -21.15 -0.36
C GLU A 200 -45.44 -20.64 1.09
N ASP A 201 -46.22 -21.34 1.91
CA ASP A 201 -46.25 -21.10 3.34
C ASP A 201 -44.89 -21.45 3.97
N ALA A 202 -44.28 -20.47 4.60
CA ALA A 202 -43.01 -20.59 5.28
C ALA A 202 -43.14 -20.19 6.75
N ARG A 203 -42.40 -20.91 7.60
CA ARG A 203 -42.21 -20.54 9.00
C ARG A 203 -40.73 -20.40 9.26
N ALA A 204 -40.31 -19.21 9.65
CA ALA A 204 -38.90 -18.90 9.82
C ALA A 204 -38.66 -18.12 11.12
N TRP A 205 -37.60 -18.48 11.83
CA TRP A 205 -37.05 -17.62 12.89
C TRP A 205 -36.40 -16.39 12.27
N SER A 206 -35.73 -16.58 11.13
CA SER A 206 -35.22 -15.52 10.27
C SER A 206 -35.18 -16.00 8.81
N LEU A 207 -35.42 -15.09 7.88
CA LEU A 207 -35.20 -15.28 6.46
C LEU A 207 -34.14 -14.27 6.00
N LEU A 208 -33.03 -14.78 5.47
CA LEU A 208 -31.93 -13.99 4.92
C LEU A 208 -31.98 -14.08 3.40
N ILE A 209 -31.86 -12.96 2.72
CA ILE A 209 -31.87 -12.89 1.26
C ILE A 209 -30.62 -12.11 0.86
N GLY A 210 -29.59 -12.82 0.41
CA GLY A 210 -28.25 -12.29 0.18
C GLY A 210 -27.89 -12.15 -1.30
N ASN A 211 -27.13 -11.11 -1.63
CA ASN A 211 -26.37 -10.98 -2.88
C ASN A 211 -24.90 -11.46 -2.70
N CYS A 212 -24.51 -11.74 -1.45
CA CYS A 212 -23.14 -12.07 -1.06
C CYS A 212 -23.13 -13.24 -0.07
N GLY A 213 -22.10 -14.08 -0.12
CA GLY A 213 -22.02 -15.32 0.67
C GLY A 213 -21.59 -15.17 2.13
N LEU A 214 -20.83 -14.10 2.44
CA LEU A 214 -20.39 -13.82 3.79
C LEU A 214 -21.37 -12.87 4.48
N ILE A 215 -22.02 -13.35 5.53
CA ILE A 215 -22.96 -12.58 6.36
C ILE A 215 -22.25 -12.01 7.62
N PRO A 216 -22.92 -11.16 8.43
CA PRO A 216 -22.41 -10.70 9.72
C PRO A 216 -21.84 -11.84 10.59
N ALA A 217 -20.85 -11.53 11.41
CA ALA A 217 -20.04 -12.47 12.21
C ALA A 217 -19.07 -13.39 11.42
N GLY A 218 -18.97 -13.26 10.09
CA GLY A 218 -18.00 -14.01 9.28
C GLY A 218 -18.41 -15.46 9.01
N ILE A 219 -19.69 -15.76 9.23
CA ILE A 219 -20.31 -17.05 8.93
C ILE A 219 -20.53 -17.10 7.41
N THR A 220 -20.01 -18.14 6.76
CA THR A 220 -20.33 -18.43 5.36
C THR A 220 -21.60 -19.25 5.35
N VAL A 221 -22.75 -18.60 5.11
CA VAL A 221 -24.05 -19.29 5.14
C VAL A 221 -24.38 -19.87 3.77
N ALA A 222 -24.08 -19.13 2.69
CA ALA A 222 -24.15 -19.59 1.31
C ALA A 222 -22.74 -19.62 0.72
N ALA A 223 -22.12 -20.81 0.67
CA ALA A 223 -20.72 -20.97 0.25
C ALA A 223 -20.51 -20.76 -1.27
N ASP A 224 -21.59 -20.78 -2.04
CA ASP A 224 -21.58 -20.68 -3.50
C ASP A 224 -22.14 -19.35 -4.03
N ALA A 225 -22.56 -18.45 -3.13
CA ALA A 225 -23.07 -17.12 -3.47
C ALA A 225 -22.02 -16.29 -4.21
N ARG A 226 -22.39 -15.76 -5.38
CA ARG A 226 -21.53 -14.90 -6.19
C ARG A 226 -22.22 -13.56 -6.42
N PRO A 227 -21.54 -12.44 -6.18
CA PRO A 227 -22.15 -11.11 -6.35
C PRO A 227 -22.28 -10.67 -7.82
N ASP A 228 -22.13 -11.57 -8.78
CA ASP A 228 -22.07 -11.30 -10.23
C ASP A 228 -22.76 -12.37 -11.10
N ASP A 229 -23.58 -13.23 -10.49
CA ASP A 229 -24.29 -14.33 -11.18
C ASP A 229 -25.77 -14.06 -11.46
N GLY A 230 -26.30 -12.92 -11.02
CA GLY A 230 -27.68 -12.51 -11.19
C GLY A 230 -28.68 -13.26 -10.30
N LEU A 231 -28.22 -13.94 -9.24
CA LEU A 231 -29.06 -14.72 -8.33
C LEU A 231 -29.00 -14.20 -6.89
N LEU A 232 -30.14 -14.22 -6.23
CA LEU A 232 -30.25 -14.02 -4.79
C LEU A 232 -30.18 -15.38 -4.07
N ASP A 233 -29.44 -15.42 -2.97
CA ASP A 233 -29.37 -16.57 -2.09
C ASP A 233 -30.33 -16.40 -0.90
N LEU A 234 -31.38 -17.22 -0.87
CA LEU A 234 -32.35 -17.26 0.21
C LEU A 234 -31.93 -18.32 1.22
N VAL A 235 -31.80 -17.91 2.47
CA VAL A 235 -31.54 -18.79 3.60
C VAL A 235 -32.65 -18.66 4.61
N ARG A 236 -33.46 -19.70 4.71
CA ARG A 236 -34.49 -19.80 5.74
C ARG A 236 -33.91 -20.49 6.97
N VAL A 237 -33.97 -19.79 8.10
CA VAL A 237 -33.56 -20.28 9.42
C VAL A 237 -34.82 -20.69 10.19
N ALA A 238 -35.04 -21.99 10.35
CA ALA A 238 -36.22 -22.58 10.99
C ALA A 238 -35.86 -23.76 11.93
N PRO A 239 -35.09 -23.53 13.02
CA PRO A 239 -34.79 -24.55 14.01
C PRO A 239 -36.06 -24.95 14.77
N LYS A 240 -36.24 -26.25 15.04
CA LYS A 240 -37.42 -26.78 15.76
C LYS A 240 -37.37 -26.54 17.27
N ASN A 241 -36.17 -26.46 17.83
CA ASN A 241 -35.92 -26.26 19.25
C ASN A 241 -34.52 -25.65 19.47
N VAL A 242 -34.21 -25.28 20.71
CA VAL A 242 -32.93 -24.63 21.07
C VAL A 242 -31.70 -25.49 20.75
N LEU A 243 -31.83 -26.83 20.79
CA LEU A 243 -30.71 -27.75 20.49
C LEU A 243 -30.29 -27.73 19.01
N HIS A 244 -31.22 -27.41 18.10
CA HIS A 244 -30.93 -27.32 16.66
C HIS A 244 -30.02 -26.12 16.30
N TRP A 245 -29.74 -25.22 17.24
CA TRP A 245 -28.77 -24.13 17.05
C TRP A 245 -27.31 -24.58 17.12
N ALA A 246 -27.01 -25.67 17.85
CA ALA A 246 -25.65 -26.19 17.96
C ALA A 246 -25.01 -26.56 16.60
N PRO A 247 -25.67 -27.34 15.71
CA PRO A 247 -25.10 -27.64 14.40
C PRO A 247 -25.04 -26.42 13.46
N ILE A 248 -25.96 -25.44 13.62
CA ILE A 248 -25.93 -24.18 12.86
C ILE A 248 -24.71 -23.35 13.26
N ALA A 249 -24.46 -23.20 14.57
CA ALA A 249 -23.29 -22.51 15.10
C ALA A 249 -21.98 -23.19 14.69
N LEU A 250 -21.94 -24.53 14.73
CA LEU A 250 -20.77 -25.30 14.29
C LEU A 250 -20.51 -25.13 12.79
N LYS A 251 -21.56 -25.14 11.95
CA LYS A 251 -21.42 -24.86 10.51
C LYS A 251 -20.85 -23.47 10.27
N GLY A 252 -21.30 -22.47 11.00
CA GLY A 252 -20.78 -21.11 10.92
C GLY A 252 -19.32 -20.96 11.35
N LEU A 253 -18.90 -21.71 12.37
CA LEU A 253 -17.52 -21.70 12.85
C LEU A 253 -16.54 -22.43 11.91
N VAL A 254 -16.97 -23.56 11.34
CA VAL A 254 -16.10 -24.47 10.57
C VAL A 254 -16.20 -24.22 9.06
N GLY A 255 -17.16 -23.43 8.59
CA GLY A 255 -17.40 -23.19 7.15
C GLY A 255 -17.81 -24.47 6.40
N SER A 256 -18.50 -25.39 7.09
CA SER A 256 -18.88 -26.69 6.53
C SER A 256 -19.95 -26.54 5.44
N ARG A 257 -19.75 -27.22 4.30
CA ARG A 257 -20.74 -27.27 3.20
C ARG A 257 -21.89 -28.26 3.43
N ARG A 258 -21.90 -28.97 4.57
CA ARG A 258 -22.94 -29.97 4.86
C ARG A 258 -24.29 -29.31 5.14
N ASP A 259 -25.36 -29.99 4.76
CA ASP A 259 -26.72 -29.61 5.15
C ASP A 259 -26.89 -29.69 6.67
N VAL A 260 -27.57 -28.70 7.22
CA VAL A 260 -27.82 -28.61 8.66
C VAL A 260 -29.32 -28.54 8.90
N PRO A 261 -29.86 -29.41 9.80
CA PRO A 261 -31.26 -29.35 10.17
C PRO A 261 -31.66 -27.96 10.67
N GLY A 262 -32.70 -27.38 10.07
CA GLY A 262 -33.20 -26.04 10.41
C GLY A 262 -32.63 -24.91 9.54
N LEU A 263 -31.78 -25.22 8.55
CA LEU A 263 -31.45 -24.31 7.46
C LEU A 263 -31.98 -24.90 6.15
N SER A 264 -32.61 -24.07 5.33
CA SER A 264 -32.90 -24.43 3.94
C SER A 264 -32.46 -23.31 3.00
N TYR A 265 -31.97 -23.73 1.84
CA TYR A 265 -31.35 -22.87 0.83
C TYR A 265 -32.17 -22.91 -0.44
N GLN A 266 -32.35 -21.75 -1.04
CA GLN A 266 -33.00 -21.59 -2.34
C GLN A 266 -32.35 -20.41 -3.05
N GLN A 267 -32.31 -20.44 -4.38
CA GLN A 267 -31.86 -19.33 -5.20
C GLN A 267 -33.00 -18.85 -6.11
N GLY A 268 -32.98 -17.57 -6.46
CA GLY A 268 -33.90 -16.97 -7.43
C GLY A 268 -33.48 -15.56 -7.82
N GLN A 269 -34.05 -15.02 -8.89
CA GLN A 269 -33.77 -13.67 -9.38
C GLN A 269 -34.65 -12.61 -8.69
N SER A 270 -35.83 -13.03 -8.21
CA SER A 270 -36.78 -12.18 -7.48
C SER A 270 -37.42 -12.94 -6.34
N VAL A 271 -37.63 -12.25 -5.22
CA VAL A 271 -38.22 -12.80 -4.01
C VAL A 271 -39.24 -11.83 -3.46
N ARG A 272 -40.48 -12.31 -3.29
CA ARG A 272 -41.51 -11.57 -2.55
C ARG A 272 -41.84 -12.28 -1.26
N VAL A 273 -41.98 -11.51 -0.19
CA VAL A 273 -42.31 -12.01 1.14
C VAL A 273 -43.55 -11.31 1.62
N PHE A 274 -44.52 -12.08 2.11
CA PHE A 274 -45.79 -11.58 2.64
C PHE A 274 -45.96 -12.06 4.08
N SER A 275 -46.33 -11.15 4.97
CA SER A 275 -46.62 -11.42 6.37
C SER A 275 -47.97 -10.82 6.74
N GLU A 276 -48.76 -11.55 7.52
CA GLU A 276 -50.04 -11.05 8.05
C GLU A 276 -49.80 -10.06 9.20
N ASP A 277 -48.78 -10.33 10.02
CA ASP A 277 -48.34 -9.47 11.11
C ASP A 277 -47.10 -8.65 10.69
N PRO A 278 -46.91 -7.42 11.19
CA PRO A 278 -45.70 -6.64 10.93
C PRO A 278 -44.43 -7.38 11.36
N VAL A 279 -43.45 -7.48 10.46
CA VAL A 279 -42.15 -8.09 10.73
C VAL A 279 -41.02 -7.08 10.63
N THR A 280 -40.03 -7.22 11.50
CA THR A 280 -38.83 -6.39 11.49
C THR A 280 -37.89 -6.81 10.36
N ILE A 281 -37.26 -5.81 9.73
CA ILE A 281 -36.34 -6.01 8.62
C ILE A 281 -35.06 -5.20 8.80
N GLN A 282 -33.99 -5.71 8.20
CA GLN A 282 -32.71 -5.01 8.09
C GLN A 282 -32.24 -5.03 6.63
N ILE A 283 -31.55 -3.97 6.22
CA ILE A 283 -30.94 -3.86 4.90
C ILE A 283 -29.45 -3.54 5.09
N ASP A 284 -28.58 -4.49 4.71
CA ASP A 284 -27.12 -4.41 4.93
C ASP A 284 -26.71 -4.06 6.39
N GLY A 285 -27.48 -4.52 7.37
CA GLY A 285 -27.23 -4.22 8.78
C GLY A 285 -27.98 -3.02 9.35
N ASP A 286 -28.57 -2.16 8.50
CA ASP A 286 -29.33 -1.01 8.97
C ASP A 286 -30.78 -1.40 9.26
N PRO A 287 -31.32 -1.04 10.44
CA PRO A 287 -32.68 -1.36 10.81
C PRO A 287 -33.67 -0.52 10.02
N HIS A 288 -34.74 -1.16 9.55
CA HIS A 288 -35.86 -0.51 8.86
C HIS A 288 -37.17 -0.72 9.66
N PRO A 289 -38.23 0.05 9.34
CA PRO A 289 -39.55 -0.12 9.97
C PRO A 289 -40.10 -1.54 9.83
N GLU A 290 -41.14 -1.86 10.61
CA GLU A 290 -41.86 -3.12 10.43
C GLU A 290 -42.70 -3.11 9.17
N VAL A 291 -42.69 -4.24 8.45
CA VAL A 291 -43.29 -4.35 7.11
C VAL A 291 -44.22 -5.56 7.02
N LEU A 292 -45.16 -5.49 6.09
CA LEU A 292 -46.11 -6.56 5.75
C LEU A 292 -45.70 -7.28 4.46
N GLU A 293 -45.13 -6.54 3.51
CA GLU A 293 -44.72 -7.09 2.21
C GLU A 293 -43.32 -6.59 1.86
N LEU A 294 -42.53 -7.45 1.21
CA LEU A 294 -41.25 -7.10 0.58
C LEU A 294 -41.22 -7.62 -0.85
N ASP A 295 -40.65 -6.83 -1.75
CA ASP A 295 -40.28 -7.22 -3.10
C ASP A 295 -38.79 -6.96 -3.30
N ILE A 296 -38.03 -8.03 -3.52
CA ILE A 296 -36.57 -8.03 -3.57
C ILE A 296 -36.12 -8.57 -4.92
N SER A 297 -35.24 -7.83 -5.59
CA SER A 297 -34.72 -8.16 -6.92
C SER A 297 -33.27 -7.70 -7.08
N LEU A 298 -32.65 -8.04 -8.21
CA LEU A 298 -31.29 -7.61 -8.56
C LEU A 298 -31.30 -6.69 -9.80
N LEU A 299 -30.34 -5.78 -9.82
CA LEU A 299 -29.88 -5.07 -11.01
C LEU A 299 -28.58 -5.75 -11.47
N PRO A 300 -28.63 -6.63 -12.50
CA PRO A 300 -27.48 -7.42 -12.89
C PRO A 300 -26.33 -6.54 -13.37
N ARG A 301 -25.12 -6.79 -12.88
CA ARG A 301 -23.87 -6.12 -13.29
C ARG A 301 -23.95 -4.59 -13.28
N ALA A 302 -24.78 -4.03 -12.41
CA ALA A 302 -25.06 -2.61 -12.39
C ALA A 302 -23.91 -1.77 -11.79
N LEU A 303 -23.01 -2.36 -11.00
CA LEU A 303 -21.95 -1.63 -10.32
C LEU A 303 -20.57 -2.14 -10.73
N THR A 304 -19.76 -1.28 -11.35
CA THR A 304 -18.35 -1.58 -11.61
C THR A 304 -17.53 -1.26 -10.37
N VAL A 305 -16.81 -2.23 -9.81
CA VAL A 305 -16.03 -2.07 -8.57
C VAL A 305 -14.57 -2.41 -8.78
N ARG A 306 -13.67 -1.59 -8.21
CA ARG A 306 -12.25 -1.86 -8.12
C ARG A 306 -11.98 -2.92 -7.07
N THR A 307 -11.34 -4.00 -7.48
CA THR A 307 -11.00 -5.16 -6.66
C THR A 307 -9.54 -5.54 -6.90
N PRO A 308 -8.90 -6.32 -6.00
CA PRO A 308 -7.62 -6.94 -6.32
C PRO A 308 -7.74 -7.71 -7.64
N ARG A 309 -6.82 -7.46 -8.58
CA ARG A 309 -6.71 -8.18 -9.87
C ARG A 309 -6.61 -9.68 -9.64
N SER A 310 -5.91 -10.08 -8.57
CA SER A 310 -5.75 -11.48 -8.22
C SER A 310 -6.66 -11.88 -7.05
N ALA A 311 -7.72 -12.64 -7.37
CA ALA A 311 -8.52 -13.32 -6.35
C ALA A 311 -7.69 -14.30 -5.49
N ARG A 312 -6.51 -14.71 -5.98
CA ARG A 312 -5.53 -15.54 -5.28
C ARG A 312 -4.65 -14.71 -4.34
N ALA A 313 -4.25 -13.49 -4.71
CA ALA A 313 -3.56 -12.59 -3.80
C ALA A 313 -4.37 -12.36 -2.52
N GLY A 314 -5.68 -12.15 -2.63
CA GLY A 314 -6.56 -12.07 -1.46
C GLY A 314 -6.55 -13.31 -0.57
N GLN A 315 -6.46 -14.51 -1.15
CA GLN A 315 -6.37 -15.78 -0.40
C GLN A 315 -5.02 -15.94 0.29
N VAL A 316 -3.93 -15.63 -0.41
CA VAL A 316 -2.59 -15.65 0.14
C VAL A 316 -2.47 -14.65 1.28
N ALA A 317 -2.97 -13.42 1.11
CA ALA A 317 -3.01 -12.40 2.15
C ALA A 317 -3.81 -12.85 3.39
N ASP A 318 -4.91 -13.59 3.22
CA ASP A 318 -5.67 -14.16 4.33
C ASP A 318 -4.90 -15.24 5.11
N LEU A 319 -4.25 -16.16 4.40
CA LEU A 319 -3.40 -17.18 5.03
C LEU A 319 -2.24 -16.51 5.78
N MET A 320 -1.70 -15.43 5.22
CA MET A 320 -0.69 -14.59 5.84
C MET A 320 -1.22 -13.72 6.99
N ARG A 321 -2.52 -13.70 7.33
CA ARG A 321 -3.02 -12.99 8.53
C ARG A 321 -3.04 -13.89 9.77
N GLY A 322 -3.14 -15.22 9.61
CA GLY A 322 -3.13 -16.19 10.71
C GLY A 322 -1.73 -16.52 11.27
N PHE A 323 -1.68 -17.33 12.34
CA PHE A 323 -0.46 -18.09 12.65
C PHE A 323 -0.29 -19.14 11.56
N ALA A 324 0.62 -18.90 10.60
CA ALA A 324 0.86 -19.84 9.52
C ALA A 324 1.46 -21.13 10.10
N GLY A 325 0.66 -22.20 10.09
CA GLY A 325 1.18 -23.54 10.31
C GLY A 325 1.67 -24.15 8.99
N ARG A 326 2.30 -25.34 9.04
CA ARG A 326 2.80 -26.04 7.84
C ARG A 326 1.78 -26.18 6.71
N ARG A 327 0.49 -26.36 7.04
CA ARG A 327 -0.58 -26.50 6.04
C ARG A 327 -0.87 -25.18 5.33
N ASP A 328 -0.73 -24.05 6.03
CA ASP A 328 -0.96 -22.73 5.46
C ASP A 328 0.22 -22.33 4.57
N GLU A 329 1.46 -22.58 5.02
CA GLU A 329 2.68 -22.41 4.21
C GLU A 329 2.60 -23.20 2.89
N ALA A 330 2.28 -24.49 2.96
CA ALA A 330 2.14 -25.35 1.78
C ALA A 330 0.97 -24.94 0.86
N ARG A 331 -0.03 -24.24 1.40
CA ARG A 331 -1.17 -23.72 0.63
C ARG A 331 -0.84 -22.39 -0.02
N ILE A 332 -0.08 -21.53 0.67
CA ILE A 332 0.47 -20.30 0.10
C ILE A 332 1.35 -20.66 -1.10
N LEU A 333 2.30 -21.59 -0.92
CA LEU A 333 3.17 -22.04 -2.01
C LEU A 333 2.35 -22.54 -3.20
N ARG A 334 1.38 -23.44 -2.97
CA ARG A 334 0.48 -23.93 -4.03
C ARG A 334 -0.30 -22.85 -4.74
N LEU A 335 -0.87 -21.89 -4.01
CA LEU A 335 -1.62 -20.78 -4.62
C LEU A 335 -0.73 -19.95 -5.54
N ILE A 336 0.54 -19.77 -5.19
CA ILE A 336 1.52 -19.05 -6.01
C ILE A 336 1.95 -19.91 -7.21
N THR A 337 2.33 -21.18 -7.00
CA THR A 337 2.81 -22.07 -8.08
C THR A 337 1.72 -22.46 -9.08
N ASP A 338 0.47 -22.56 -8.64
CA ASP A 338 -0.66 -22.87 -9.52
C ASP A 338 -1.09 -21.64 -10.35
N THR A 339 -0.52 -20.45 -10.09
CA THR A 339 -0.88 -19.21 -10.79
C THR A 339 -0.25 -19.20 -12.17
N PRO A 340 -1.03 -18.96 -13.24
CA PRO A 340 -0.48 -18.88 -14.58
C PRO A 340 0.67 -17.87 -14.62
N PRO A 341 1.78 -18.15 -15.33
CA PRO A 341 2.94 -17.25 -15.38
C PRO A 341 2.60 -15.80 -15.75
N ALA A 342 1.65 -15.61 -16.67
CA ALA A 342 1.18 -14.30 -17.09
C ALA A 342 0.44 -13.49 -16.00
N GLU A 343 -0.08 -14.15 -14.96
CA GLU A 343 -0.82 -13.51 -13.86
C GLU A 343 0.02 -13.43 -12.56
N LEU A 344 1.21 -14.02 -12.57
CA LEU A 344 2.04 -14.16 -11.37
C LEU A 344 2.57 -12.80 -10.90
N ASP A 345 2.99 -11.93 -11.83
CA ASP A 345 3.47 -10.59 -11.50
C ASP A 345 2.38 -9.75 -10.83
N ASP A 346 1.17 -9.73 -11.42
CA ASP A 346 0.01 -9.04 -10.84
C ASP A 346 -0.31 -9.58 -9.44
N LEU A 347 -0.29 -10.90 -9.24
CA LEU A 347 -0.51 -11.52 -7.94
C LEU A 347 0.52 -11.04 -6.91
N LEU A 348 1.80 -11.08 -7.23
CA LEU A 348 2.88 -10.68 -6.32
C LEU A 348 2.87 -9.17 -6.06
N SER A 349 2.47 -8.39 -7.05
CA SER A 349 2.35 -6.93 -6.94
C SER A 349 1.33 -6.52 -5.86
N GLU A 350 0.34 -7.37 -5.60
CA GLU A 350 -0.72 -7.17 -4.60
C GLU A 350 -0.37 -7.73 -3.21
N LEU A 351 0.74 -8.45 -3.08
CA LEU A 351 1.17 -9.05 -1.81
C LEU A 351 2.21 -8.21 -1.07
N ASP A 352 2.16 -8.27 0.25
CA ASP A 352 3.28 -7.84 1.11
C ASP A 352 4.38 -8.91 1.09
N LEU A 353 5.34 -8.75 0.18
CA LEU A 353 6.42 -9.72 -0.02
C LEU A 353 7.31 -9.88 1.22
N ILE A 354 7.51 -8.83 2.02
CA ILE A 354 8.25 -8.91 3.29
C ILE A 354 7.53 -9.89 4.24
N SER A 355 6.22 -9.72 4.38
CA SER A 355 5.42 -10.64 5.20
C SER A 355 5.39 -12.05 4.60
N LEU A 356 5.40 -12.19 3.28
CA LEU A 356 5.35 -13.49 2.59
C LEU A 356 6.63 -14.28 2.90
N VAL A 357 7.80 -13.70 2.61
CA VAL A 357 9.11 -14.30 2.86
C VAL A 357 9.31 -14.64 4.34
N ARG A 358 8.82 -13.79 5.25
CA ARG A 358 8.93 -14.03 6.70
C ARG A 358 7.96 -15.08 7.23
N LYS A 359 6.81 -15.28 6.59
CA LYS A 359 5.77 -16.22 7.07
C LYS A 359 5.91 -17.62 6.50
N VAL A 360 6.45 -17.75 5.30
CA VAL A 360 6.83 -19.04 4.75
C VAL A 360 8.20 -19.36 5.33
N ASP A 361 8.35 -20.49 6.02
CA ASP A 361 9.56 -20.81 6.76
C ASP A 361 10.10 -22.19 6.36
N ASP A 362 11.42 -22.34 6.43
CA ASP A 362 12.12 -23.60 6.25
C ASP A 362 12.35 -24.22 7.63
N ARG A 363 12.03 -25.51 7.81
CA ARG A 363 12.07 -26.14 9.14
C ARG A 363 13.13 -27.22 9.17
N ARG A 364 13.82 -27.35 10.31
CA ARG A 364 14.81 -28.42 10.57
C ARG A 364 14.35 -29.85 10.22
N PHE A 365 13.03 -30.10 10.24
CA PHE A 365 12.45 -31.39 9.83
C PHE A 365 11.13 -31.17 9.07
N GLY A 366 11.12 -31.41 7.76
CA GLY A 366 9.95 -31.29 6.88
C GLY A 366 10.31 -30.70 5.52
N PRO A 367 9.31 -30.46 4.64
CA PRO A 367 9.54 -29.76 3.37
C PRO A 367 9.87 -28.28 3.61
N ASP A 368 10.83 -27.78 2.84
CA ASP A 368 11.31 -26.39 2.87
C ASP A 368 10.47 -25.52 1.95
N HIS A 369 9.44 -24.87 2.49
CA HIS A 369 8.48 -24.12 1.69
C HIS A 369 9.01 -22.77 1.24
N ARG A 370 9.89 -22.12 2.02
CA ARG A 370 10.43 -20.81 1.64
C ARG A 370 11.50 -20.99 0.58
N SER A 371 12.40 -21.94 0.77
CA SER A 371 13.38 -22.29 -0.26
C SER A 371 12.69 -22.66 -1.57
N ALA A 372 11.65 -23.51 -1.53
CA ALA A 372 10.87 -23.83 -2.74
C ALA A 372 10.14 -22.62 -3.36
N LEU A 373 9.58 -21.72 -2.54
CA LEU A 373 8.97 -20.48 -3.03
C LEU A 373 10.00 -19.60 -3.74
N LEU A 374 11.18 -19.42 -3.14
CA LEU A 374 12.22 -18.56 -3.70
C LEU A 374 12.82 -19.15 -4.96
N ASP A 375 13.04 -20.47 -5.01
CA ASP A 375 13.53 -21.15 -6.22
C ASP A 375 12.52 -20.99 -7.37
N TYR A 376 11.22 -21.18 -7.10
CA TYR A 376 10.15 -20.97 -8.07
C TYR A 376 10.13 -19.52 -8.60
N LEU A 377 10.17 -18.52 -7.70
CA LEU A 377 10.08 -17.12 -8.09
C LEU A 377 11.34 -16.60 -8.80
N ALA A 378 12.53 -16.93 -8.27
CA ALA A 378 13.79 -16.33 -8.71
C ALA A 378 14.50 -17.14 -9.80
N ARG A 379 14.20 -18.45 -9.96
CA ARG A 379 14.81 -19.28 -11.01
C ARG A 379 13.83 -19.70 -12.08
N GLU A 380 12.66 -20.22 -11.70
CA GLU A 380 11.71 -20.76 -12.69
C GLU A 380 10.88 -19.67 -13.37
N GLN A 381 10.37 -18.70 -12.61
CA GLN A 381 9.41 -17.71 -13.11
C GLN A 381 9.98 -16.31 -13.31
N ARG A 382 11.29 -16.14 -13.13
CA ARG A 382 11.95 -14.83 -13.15
C ARG A 382 11.66 -14.01 -14.40
N GLU A 383 11.64 -14.65 -15.57
CA GLU A 383 11.38 -14.00 -16.86
C GLU A 383 9.94 -13.44 -17.00
N HIS A 384 9.03 -13.89 -16.13
CA HIS A 384 7.64 -13.44 -16.08
C HIS A 384 7.41 -12.34 -15.04
N LEU A 385 8.42 -11.98 -14.24
CA LEU A 385 8.31 -10.95 -13.21
C LEU A 385 8.82 -9.61 -13.72
N SER A 386 8.08 -8.55 -13.40
CA SER A 386 8.50 -7.18 -13.71
C SER A 386 9.68 -6.75 -12.84
N LEU A 387 10.41 -5.74 -13.31
CA LEU A 387 11.53 -5.17 -12.56
C LEU A 387 11.09 -4.66 -11.19
N GLU A 388 9.91 -4.05 -11.08
CA GLU A 388 9.34 -3.59 -9.81
C GLU A 388 9.13 -4.76 -8.83
N THR A 389 8.57 -5.87 -9.31
CA THR A 389 8.36 -7.08 -8.48
C THR A 389 9.68 -7.70 -8.04
N LEU A 390 10.69 -7.78 -8.92
CA LEU A 390 12.02 -8.27 -8.58
C LEU A 390 12.71 -7.37 -7.53
N THR A 391 12.64 -6.05 -7.68
CA THR A 391 13.16 -5.11 -6.67
C THR A 391 12.44 -5.28 -5.32
N ARG A 392 11.12 -5.45 -5.32
CA ARG A 392 10.36 -5.72 -4.08
C ARG A 392 10.70 -7.07 -3.45
N LEU A 393 10.99 -8.08 -4.27
CA LEU A 393 11.40 -9.41 -3.79
C LEU A 393 12.79 -9.34 -3.14
N VAL A 394 13.77 -8.71 -3.80
CA VAL A 394 15.11 -8.49 -3.23
C VAL A 394 15.03 -7.71 -1.93
N ARG A 395 14.24 -6.63 -1.89
CA ARG A 395 13.99 -5.87 -0.66
C ARG A 395 13.40 -6.74 0.45
N ALA A 396 12.47 -7.65 0.12
CA ALA A 396 11.88 -8.56 1.08
C ALA A 396 12.89 -9.57 1.65
N LEU A 397 13.83 -10.03 0.83
CA LEU A 397 14.89 -10.96 1.23
C LEU A 397 15.94 -10.34 2.15
N HIS A 398 16.18 -9.05 1.96
CA HIS A 398 17.10 -8.21 2.73
C HIS A 398 16.42 -7.56 3.96
N THR A 399 15.12 -7.78 4.20
CA THR A 399 14.47 -7.24 5.41
C THR A 399 14.69 -8.16 6.61
N GLY A 400 15.76 -7.91 7.37
CA GLY A 400 16.14 -8.68 8.58
C GLY A 400 17.41 -9.50 8.35
N PRO A 401 17.64 -10.61 9.09
CA PRO A 401 18.78 -11.48 8.82
C PRO A 401 18.70 -12.06 7.41
N THR A 402 19.78 -11.93 6.64
CA THR A 402 19.91 -12.40 5.25
C THR A 402 20.74 -13.69 5.26
N PRO A 403 20.14 -14.88 5.39
CA PRO A 403 20.89 -16.14 5.35
C PRO A 403 21.45 -16.38 3.95
N TYR A 404 22.48 -17.24 3.85
CA TYR A 404 23.10 -17.64 2.58
C TYR A 404 22.10 -18.01 1.46
N SER A 405 20.98 -18.67 1.78
CA SER A 405 19.96 -18.98 0.78
C SER A 405 19.28 -17.74 0.17
N HIS A 406 19.12 -16.66 0.95
CA HIS A 406 18.64 -15.38 0.44
C HIS A 406 19.73 -14.67 -0.38
N GLU A 407 20.98 -14.68 0.08
CA GLU A 407 22.12 -14.09 -0.64
C GLU A 407 22.27 -14.68 -2.04
N VAL A 408 22.18 -16.00 -2.16
CA VAL A 408 22.19 -16.72 -3.44
C VAL A 408 21.05 -16.29 -4.36
N VAL A 409 19.84 -16.10 -3.83
CA VAL A 409 18.67 -15.66 -4.61
C VAL A 409 18.84 -14.21 -5.06
N ILE A 410 19.30 -13.32 -4.18
CA ILE A 410 19.59 -11.91 -4.49
C ILE A 410 20.62 -11.84 -5.62
N ARG A 411 21.71 -12.60 -5.49
CA ARG A 411 22.72 -12.74 -6.53
C ARG A 411 22.12 -13.22 -7.83
N ASP A 412 21.40 -14.35 -7.84
CA ASP A 412 20.84 -14.94 -9.06
C ASP A 412 19.88 -13.97 -9.78
N ILE A 413 19.16 -13.11 -9.03
CA ILE A 413 18.35 -12.02 -9.59
C ILE A 413 19.26 -10.95 -10.19
N MET A 414 20.22 -10.40 -9.45
CA MET A 414 21.10 -9.33 -9.95
C MET A 414 21.92 -9.77 -11.16
N LEU A 415 22.49 -10.97 -11.13
CA LEU A 415 23.26 -11.59 -12.22
C LEU A 415 22.39 -11.96 -13.42
N SER A 416 21.07 -11.80 -13.38
CA SER A 416 20.20 -11.97 -14.54
C SER A 416 19.90 -10.66 -15.27
N LEU A 417 20.04 -9.52 -14.58
CA LEU A 417 19.76 -8.21 -15.14
C LEU A 417 20.97 -7.73 -15.97
N ARG A 418 20.71 -7.06 -17.09
CA ARG A 418 21.74 -6.62 -18.04
C ARG A 418 21.51 -5.17 -18.46
N GLY A 419 22.59 -4.45 -18.76
CA GLY A 419 22.56 -3.06 -19.24
C GLY A 419 21.58 -2.16 -18.48
N GLU A 420 20.66 -1.52 -19.22
CA GLU A 420 19.67 -0.58 -18.68
C GLU A 420 18.79 -1.18 -17.56
N GLN A 421 18.42 -2.46 -17.64
CA GLN A 421 17.59 -3.11 -16.61
C GLN A 421 18.32 -3.19 -15.27
N LEU A 422 19.63 -3.47 -15.30
CA LEU A 422 20.45 -3.46 -14.08
C LEU A 422 20.59 -2.04 -13.56
N GLY A 423 20.82 -1.06 -14.43
CA GLY A 423 20.87 0.37 -14.06
C GLY A 423 19.58 0.83 -13.34
N LEU A 424 18.42 0.54 -13.91
CA LEU A 424 17.12 0.86 -13.33
C LEU A 424 16.88 0.12 -12.01
N PHE A 425 17.24 -1.16 -11.92
CA PHE A 425 17.13 -1.93 -10.67
C PHE A 425 17.94 -1.32 -9.53
N LYS A 426 19.19 -0.92 -9.81
CA LYS A 426 20.07 -0.26 -8.84
C LYS A 426 19.43 1.03 -8.31
N THR A 427 18.90 1.87 -9.20
CA THR A 427 18.20 3.11 -8.84
C THR A 427 16.90 2.87 -8.07
N LEU A 428 16.08 1.91 -8.49
CA LEU A 428 14.84 1.55 -7.79
C LEU A 428 15.13 1.04 -6.37
N THR A 429 16.22 0.28 -6.20
CA THR A 429 16.65 -0.21 -4.88
C THR A 429 17.10 0.95 -3.99
N ASN A 430 17.87 1.89 -4.53
CA ASN A 430 18.35 3.05 -3.76
C ASN A 430 17.23 4.03 -3.35
N THR A 431 16.28 4.30 -4.25
CA THR A 431 15.20 5.29 -4.05
C THR A 431 14.00 4.77 -3.23
N ALA A 432 13.96 3.47 -2.92
CA ALA A 432 12.84 2.84 -2.22
C ALA A 432 12.66 3.24 -0.73
N GLY A 433 13.65 3.97 -0.16
CA GLY A 433 13.67 4.51 1.19
C GLY A 433 13.77 3.48 2.33
N GLY A 434 14.43 3.83 3.44
CA GLY A 434 14.62 2.97 4.62
C GLY A 434 16.06 2.43 4.76
N HIS A 435 16.31 1.47 5.65
CA HIS A 435 17.63 0.83 5.88
C HIS A 435 18.01 -0.21 4.80
N HIS A 436 17.42 -0.13 3.60
CA HIS A 436 17.46 -1.21 2.61
C HIS A 436 17.82 -0.68 1.21
N ASP A 437 18.86 0.16 1.17
CA ASP A 437 19.41 0.68 -0.07
C ASP A 437 20.43 -0.30 -0.69
N LEU A 438 20.96 0.04 -1.87
CA LEU A 438 21.85 -0.87 -2.59
C LEU A 438 23.21 -1.05 -1.88
N ASP A 439 23.68 -0.02 -1.16
CA ASP A 439 24.94 -0.10 -0.40
C ASP A 439 24.83 -1.08 0.75
N HIS A 440 23.79 -0.93 1.57
CA HIS A 440 23.53 -1.85 2.68
C HIS A 440 23.32 -3.27 2.15
N LEU A 441 22.60 -3.43 1.04
CA LEU A 441 22.40 -4.74 0.40
C LEU A 441 23.72 -5.44 0.08
N VAL A 442 24.63 -4.77 -0.62
CA VAL A 442 25.84 -5.41 -1.14
C VAL A 442 26.95 -5.52 -0.09
N PHE A 443 27.11 -4.50 0.76
CA PHE A 443 28.27 -4.41 1.65
C PHE A 443 27.99 -4.73 3.12
N GLU A 444 26.74 -4.75 3.55
CA GLU A 444 26.38 -5.04 4.94
C GLU A 444 25.59 -6.33 5.10
N ASP A 445 24.64 -6.60 4.20
CA ASP A 445 23.71 -7.73 4.33
C ASP A 445 24.17 -9.02 3.66
N ILE A 446 24.92 -8.92 2.55
CA ILE A 446 25.54 -10.08 1.92
C ILE A 446 26.83 -10.37 2.70
N ASP A 447 26.78 -11.38 3.57
CA ASP A 447 27.91 -11.80 4.40
C ASP A 447 28.93 -12.65 3.62
N ASP A 448 28.49 -13.38 2.59
CA ASP A 448 29.34 -14.24 1.78
C ASP A 448 30.17 -13.44 0.76
N GLU A 449 31.50 -13.55 0.88
CA GLU A 449 32.46 -12.81 0.05
C GLU A 449 32.41 -13.23 -1.42
N GLU A 450 32.19 -14.51 -1.71
CA GLU A 450 32.11 -15.01 -3.09
C GLU A 450 30.85 -14.49 -3.78
N VAL A 451 29.72 -14.46 -3.05
CA VAL A 451 28.46 -13.90 -3.55
C VAL A 451 28.62 -12.40 -3.85
N ARG A 452 29.24 -11.64 -2.93
CA ARG A 452 29.49 -10.21 -3.11
C ARG A 452 30.38 -9.94 -4.30
N GLU A 453 31.49 -10.68 -4.44
CA GLU A 453 32.41 -10.55 -5.58
C GLU A 453 31.71 -10.83 -6.91
N GLN A 454 30.86 -11.85 -6.98
CA GLN A 454 30.08 -12.17 -8.18
C GLN A 454 29.14 -11.02 -8.58
N ILE A 455 28.46 -10.40 -7.61
CA ILE A 455 27.59 -9.24 -7.86
C ILE A 455 28.40 -8.04 -8.36
N LEU A 456 29.51 -7.70 -7.69
CA LEU A 456 30.34 -6.57 -8.06
C LEU A 456 31.01 -6.76 -9.42
N ALA A 457 31.51 -7.96 -9.71
CA ALA A 457 32.07 -8.30 -11.02
C ALA A 457 31.01 -8.20 -12.12
N HIS A 458 29.78 -8.61 -11.84
CA HIS A 458 28.65 -8.48 -12.76
C HIS A 458 28.30 -7.00 -13.02
N ILE A 459 28.20 -6.18 -11.97
CA ILE A 459 27.97 -4.73 -12.11
C ILE A 459 29.06 -4.08 -12.96
N ALA A 460 30.33 -4.42 -12.71
CA ALA A 460 31.45 -3.89 -13.48
C ALA A 460 31.45 -4.35 -14.95
N ALA A 461 31.05 -5.60 -15.23
CA ALA A 461 30.97 -6.12 -16.59
C ALA A 461 29.84 -5.50 -17.41
N GLU A 462 28.73 -5.14 -16.76
CA GLU A 462 27.58 -4.47 -17.39
C GLU A 462 27.71 -2.95 -17.43
N ALA A 463 28.77 -2.39 -16.83
CA ALA A 463 29.10 -0.97 -16.91
C ALA A 463 29.50 -0.65 -18.35
N GLY A 464 28.55 -0.09 -19.11
CA GLY A 464 28.73 0.30 -20.50
C GLY A 464 29.42 1.66 -20.63
N GLU A 465 28.95 2.48 -21.59
CA GLU A 465 29.41 3.86 -21.72
C GLU A 465 29.03 4.70 -20.48
N PRO A 466 29.81 5.76 -20.16
CA PRO A 466 29.49 6.65 -19.07
C PRO A 466 28.07 7.21 -19.20
N SER A 467 27.28 7.05 -18.14
CA SER A 467 25.93 7.59 -18.04
C SER A 467 25.98 9.12 -17.99
N VAL A 468 24.95 9.74 -18.55
CA VAL A 468 24.67 11.17 -18.37
C VAL A 468 24.24 11.51 -16.95
N ASP A 469 23.84 10.50 -16.17
CA ASP A 469 23.37 10.66 -14.81
C ASP A 469 24.53 10.86 -13.82
N LEU A 470 24.28 11.71 -12.84
CA LEU A 470 25.23 12.03 -11.78
C LEU A 470 24.85 11.32 -10.47
N ARG A 471 25.87 10.87 -9.75
CA ARG A 471 25.73 10.40 -8.36
C ARG A 471 26.11 11.53 -7.43
N ILE A 472 25.16 11.99 -6.62
CA ILE A 472 25.38 13.13 -5.72
C ILE A 472 25.73 12.61 -4.32
N LEU A 473 26.97 12.84 -3.90
CA LEU A 473 27.46 12.49 -2.57
C LEU A 473 27.52 13.76 -1.71
N CYS A 474 26.63 13.87 -0.72
CA CYS A 474 26.48 15.10 0.06
C CYS A 474 26.74 14.86 1.55
N ASP A 475 27.59 15.66 2.18
CA ASP A 475 27.63 15.72 3.65
C ASP A 475 26.39 16.44 4.20
N ILE A 476 26.07 16.21 5.47
CA ILE A 476 24.89 16.80 6.13
C ILE A 476 25.25 17.96 7.03
N ASP A 477 26.25 17.80 7.90
CA ASP A 477 26.52 18.72 9.00
C ASP A 477 27.34 19.90 8.50
N ASP A 478 26.88 21.14 8.70
CA ASP A 478 27.49 22.36 8.15
C ASP A 478 27.53 22.43 6.60
N THR A 479 26.94 21.43 5.93
CA THR A 479 26.71 21.41 4.48
C THR A 479 25.23 21.68 4.17
N VAL A 480 24.29 20.92 4.72
CA VAL A 480 22.83 21.15 4.56
C VAL A 480 22.26 22.00 5.68
N LEU A 481 22.67 21.70 6.91
CA LEU A 481 22.22 22.37 8.13
C LEU A 481 23.39 23.09 8.80
N CYS A 482 23.20 24.36 9.16
CA CYS A 482 24.15 25.08 9.99
C CYS A 482 24.15 24.48 11.41
N MET A 483 25.24 23.84 11.83
CA MET A 483 25.29 23.10 13.10
C MET A 483 26.37 23.60 14.05
N LEU A 484 27.61 23.74 13.59
CA LEU A 484 28.76 23.96 14.47
C LEU A 484 29.69 25.09 14.00
N HIS A 485 30.08 25.10 12.73
CA HIS A 485 31.23 25.90 12.27
C HIS A 485 30.82 27.26 11.67
N ASP A 486 29.62 27.39 11.12
CA ASP A 486 29.18 28.62 10.48
C ASP A 486 28.54 29.59 11.48
N GLY A 487 29.18 30.75 11.69
CA GLY A 487 28.67 31.81 12.54
C GLY A 487 27.65 32.74 11.86
N ARG A 488 27.42 32.60 10.55
CA ARG A 488 26.55 33.50 9.77
C ARG A 488 25.06 33.20 9.96
N TYR A 489 24.72 31.98 10.38
CA TYR A 489 23.35 31.50 10.52
C TYR A 489 23.08 30.94 11.92
N PRO A 490 21.84 30.98 12.42
CA PRO A 490 21.47 30.28 13.65
C PRO A 490 21.64 28.76 13.50
N ARG A 491 22.01 28.07 14.59
CA ARG A 491 22.10 26.59 14.60
C ARG A 491 20.75 25.95 14.27
N GLY A 492 20.78 24.91 13.45
CA GLY A 492 19.61 24.20 12.92
C GLY A 492 18.99 24.86 11.69
N THR A 493 19.55 25.96 11.18
CA THR A 493 19.07 26.61 9.95
C THR A 493 19.46 25.78 8.73
N VAL A 494 18.49 25.46 7.87
CA VAL A 494 18.75 24.93 6.53
C VAL A 494 19.32 26.06 5.68
N TYR A 495 20.47 25.84 5.04
CA TYR A 495 21.10 26.90 4.26
C TYR A 495 20.21 27.34 3.10
N PRO A 496 20.01 28.66 2.88
CA PRO A 496 19.15 29.14 1.80
C PRO A 496 19.56 28.59 0.43
N GLY A 497 18.62 27.96 -0.28
CA GLY A 497 18.83 27.41 -1.62
C GLY A 497 19.48 26.01 -1.67
N VAL A 498 19.86 25.41 -0.54
CA VAL A 498 20.53 24.09 -0.54
C VAL A 498 19.62 22.97 -1.06
N VAL A 499 18.34 22.98 -0.68
CA VAL A 499 17.38 21.97 -1.09
C VAL A 499 17.18 22.02 -2.60
N GLU A 500 16.94 23.21 -3.13
CA GLU A 500 16.77 23.45 -4.56
C GLU A 500 18.05 23.11 -5.34
N PHE A 501 19.22 23.35 -4.76
CA PHE A 501 20.49 23.01 -5.39
C PHE A 501 20.68 21.50 -5.49
N LEU A 502 20.40 20.77 -4.41
CA LEU A 502 20.44 19.31 -4.42
C LEU A 502 19.40 18.73 -5.38
N GLN A 503 18.18 19.27 -5.42
CA GLN A 503 17.16 18.88 -6.41
C GLN A 503 17.60 19.15 -7.85
N ALA A 504 18.25 20.29 -8.12
CA ALA A 504 18.71 20.64 -9.45
C ALA A 504 19.84 19.70 -9.92
N LEU A 505 20.78 19.36 -9.02
CA LEU A 505 21.83 18.38 -9.30
C LEU A 505 21.28 16.97 -9.49
N ASP A 506 20.32 16.57 -8.67
CA ASP A 506 19.64 15.27 -8.75
C ASP A 506 18.93 15.09 -10.09
N ARG A 507 18.24 16.13 -10.58
CA ARG A 507 17.61 16.12 -11.91
C ARG A 507 18.60 16.18 -13.07
N GLY A 508 19.80 16.72 -12.84
CA GLY A 508 20.80 16.95 -13.87
C GLY A 508 20.46 18.07 -14.86
N ALA A 509 21.32 18.23 -15.88
CA ALA A 509 21.18 19.26 -16.92
C ALA A 509 20.44 18.78 -18.19
N ALA A 510 20.18 17.48 -18.33
CA ALA A 510 19.50 16.92 -19.49
C ALA A 510 18.01 17.30 -19.50
N GLU A 511 17.44 17.53 -20.70
CA GLU A 511 16.00 17.82 -20.88
C GLU A 511 15.13 16.60 -20.55
N ASP A 512 15.64 15.39 -20.78
CA ASP A 512 15.00 14.12 -20.42
C ASP A 512 16.03 13.24 -19.68
N PRO A 513 16.16 13.38 -18.35
CA PRO A 513 17.05 12.55 -17.55
C PRO A 513 16.59 11.09 -17.62
N GLY A 514 17.50 10.15 -17.88
CA GLY A 514 17.16 8.74 -18.11
C GLY A 514 16.58 8.00 -16.89
N ARG A 515 16.48 8.66 -15.71
CA ARG A 515 15.94 8.10 -14.46
C ARG A 515 15.76 9.19 -13.37
N PRO A 516 15.08 8.88 -12.24
CA PRO A 516 15.11 9.74 -11.06
C PRO A 516 16.55 9.88 -10.55
N GLY A 517 16.94 11.08 -10.13
CA GLY A 517 18.25 11.32 -9.55
C GLY A 517 18.49 10.50 -8.27
N ASP A 518 19.78 10.35 -7.94
CA ASP A 518 20.23 9.47 -6.87
C ASP A 518 21.13 10.22 -5.87
N LEU A 519 20.49 11.06 -5.06
CA LEU A 519 21.11 11.76 -3.93
C LEU A 519 21.44 10.78 -2.79
N THR A 520 22.71 10.72 -2.42
CA THR A 520 23.20 9.94 -1.29
C THR A 520 23.88 10.83 -0.27
N PHE A 521 23.37 10.84 0.96
CA PHE A 521 24.03 11.53 2.06
C PHE A 521 25.09 10.64 2.71
N ILE A 522 26.27 11.22 2.94
CA ILE A 522 27.39 10.56 3.62
C ILE A 522 27.51 11.14 5.02
N THR A 523 27.48 10.29 6.05
CA THR A 523 27.72 10.74 7.43
C THR A 523 28.86 9.98 8.09
N ALA A 524 29.66 10.70 8.88
CA ALA A 524 30.73 10.11 9.67
C ALA A 524 30.30 9.68 11.07
N ARG A 525 29.04 9.92 11.45
CA ARG A 525 28.49 9.58 12.78
C ARG A 525 28.37 8.05 12.91
N PRO A 526 28.75 7.47 14.07
CA PRO A 526 28.66 6.02 14.26
C PRO A 526 27.21 5.57 14.18
N SER A 527 26.96 4.45 13.52
CA SER A 527 25.67 3.76 13.65
C SER A 527 25.48 3.28 15.10
N ASP A 528 24.23 3.19 15.54
CA ASP A 528 23.83 2.64 16.84
C ASP A 528 23.11 1.30 16.56
N PRO A 529 23.40 0.19 17.27
CA PRO A 529 22.68 -1.07 17.08
C PRO A 529 21.16 -0.96 17.30
N ARG A 530 20.68 0.17 17.87
CA ARG A 530 19.26 0.48 18.06
C ARG A 530 18.67 1.45 17.01
N GLY A 531 19.43 1.88 16.00
CA GLY A 531 18.94 2.73 14.90
C GLY A 531 18.56 4.18 15.26
N LEU A 532 18.84 4.63 16.49
CA LEU A 532 18.37 5.93 17.02
C LEU A 532 19.06 7.15 16.36
N VAL A 533 20.34 7.03 15.98
CA VAL A 533 21.13 8.12 15.38
C VAL A 533 20.81 8.30 13.89
N GLU A 534 20.59 7.19 13.18
CA GLU A 534 20.16 7.20 11.78
C GLU A 534 18.74 7.76 11.66
N SER A 535 17.87 7.42 12.62
CA SER A 535 16.53 8.03 12.77
C SER A 535 16.63 9.53 12.95
N TYR A 536 17.56 10.06 13.75
CA TYR A 536 17.73 11.49 13.97
C TYR A 536 18.14 12.23 12.69
N THR A 537 19.08 11.67 11.94
CA THR A 537 19.58 12.25 10.67
C THR A 537 18.49 12.25 9.60
N ARG A 538 17.77 11.13 9.45
CA ARG A 538 16.64 11.00 8.54
C ARG A 538 15.47 11.89 8.96
N ASN A 539 15.16 11.99 10.26
CA ASN A 539 14.10 12.88 10.78
C ASN A 539 14.46 14.37 10.64
N GLY A 540 15.75 14.73 10.69
CA GLY A 540 16.21 16.10 10.45
C GLY A 540 16.14 16.54 8.99
N LEU A 541 16.24 15.59 8.06
CA LEU A 541 16.06 15.82 6.62
C LEU A 541 14.60 15.61 6.16
N ALA A 542 13.79 14.90 6.94
CA ALA A 542 12.38 14.66 6.67
C ALA A 542 11.58 15.97 6.68
N GLY A 543 10.82 16.21 5.61
CA GLY A 543 10.00 17.42 5.46
C GLY A 543 10.71 18.60 4.78
N LEU A 544 12.00 18.48 4.43
CA LEU A 544 12.73 19.50 3.67
C LEU A 544 12.41 19.52 2.17
N GLY A 545 11.58 18.59 1.67
CA GLY A 545 11.28 18.50 0.24
C GLY A 545 12.43 17.95 -0.62
N LEU A 546 13.44 17.33 -0.01
CA LEU A 546 14.56 16.70 -0.72
C LEU A 546 14.08 15.55 -1.64
N PRO A 547 14.82 15.26 -2.74
CA PRO A 547 14.58 14.08 -3.56
C PRO A 547 14.59 12.77 -2.74
N PRO A 548 14.05 11.66 -3.28
CA PRO A 548 14.32 10.33 -2.72
C PRO A 548 15.83 10.15 -2.54
N HIS A 549 16.28 9.77 -1.35
CA HIS A 549 17.70 9.74 -1.03
C HIS A 549 18.07 8.56 -0.13
N SER A 550 19.32 8.13 -0.26
CA SER A 550 19.96 7.14 0.61
C SER A 550 20.83 7.83 1.65
N VAL A 551 21.08 7.17 2.78
CA VAL A 551 21.98 7.66 3.82
C VAL A 551 22.99 6.57 4.13
N MET A 552 24.24 6.79 3.77
CA MET A 552 25.32 5.85 4.07
C MET A 552 25.86 6.14 5.46
N THR A 553 25.50 5.27 6.42
CA THR A 553 26.05 5.29 7.78
C THR A 553 27.09 4.18 7.93
N GLY A 554 28.18 4.42 8.65
CA GLY A 554 29.19 3.37 8.86
C GLY A 554 28.82 2.46 10.03
N SER A 555 28.82 1.14 9.82
CA SER A 555 28.79 0.07 10.86
C SER A 555 30.00 0.11 11.83
N ILE A 556 29.88 -0.44 13.05
CA ILE A 556 30.35 0.11 14.35
C ILE A 556 31.57 -0.63 14.97
N LEU A 557 32.55 0.10 15.53
CA LEU A 557 32.92 0.17 16.98
C LEU A 557 34.30 0.85 17.22
N ASN A 558 34.27 1.95 17.99
CA ASN A 558 35.37 2.68 18.67
C ASN A 558 36.32 3.60 17.85
N LEU A 559 36.55 4.78 18.46
CA LEU A 559 37.59 5.81 18.24
C LEU A 559 37.28 7.01 17.32
N ALA A 560 37.35 8.21 17.91
CA ALA A 560 37.06 9.52 17.32
C ALA A 560 38.33 10.34 17.03
N THR A 561 38.74 10.46 15.76
CA THR A 561 39.78 11.40 15.27
C THR A 561 39.43 11.88 13.85
N LYS A 562 39.84 13.12 13.47
CA LYS A 562 39.56 13.72 12.14
C LYS A 562 40.02 12.86 10.96
N GLY A 563 41.16 12.17 11.08
CA GLY A 563 41.66 11.27 10.02
C GLY A 563 40.74 10.07 9.71
N ARG A 564 40.00 9.57 10.71
CA ARG A 564 39.03 8.46 10.51
C ARG A 564 37.73 8.92 9.86
N ILE A 565 37.38 10.21 9.95
CA ILE A 565 36.21 10.77 9.27
C ILE A 565 36.45 10.79 7.76
N ALA A 566 37.63 11.29 7.34
CA ALA A 566 38.01 11.30 5.93
C ALA A 566 38.09 9.88 5.35
N GLU A 567 38.71 8.94 6.08
CA GLU A 567 38.80 7.54 5.67
C GLU A 567 37.42 6.90 5.45
N ARG A 568 36.44 7.18 6.32
CA ARG A 568 35.06 6.68 6.16
C ARG A 568 34.37 7.24 4.91
N LYS A 569 34.48 8.55 4.65
CA LYS A 569 33.89 9.16 3.46
C LYS A 569 34.52 8.59 2.18
N LEU A 570 35.82 8.28 2.21
CA LEU A 570 36.52 7.63 1.09
C LEU A 570 36.11 6.17 0.89
N VAL A 571 35.84 5.41 1.95
CA VAL A 571 35.26 4.06 1.82
C VAL A 571 33.88 4.14 1.16
N ASN A 572 33.05 5.10 1.56
CA ASN A 572 31.72 5.30 0.97
C ASN A 572 31.82 5.72 -0.51
N PHE A 573 32.81 6.54 -0.86
CA PHE A 573 33.12 6.86 -2.25
C PHE A 573 33.54 5.61 -3.04
N ASP A 574 34.46 4.79 -2.51
CA ASP A 574 34.90 3.55 -3.16
C ASP A 574 33.71 2.59 -3.38
N ARG A 575 32.83 2.45 -2.39
CA ARG A 575 31.60 1.64 -2.49
C ARG A 575 30.64 2.17 -3.56
N SER A 576 30.39 3.48 -3.59
CA SER A 576 29.54 4.10 -4.62
C SER A 576 30.10 3.85 -6.01
N ARG A 577 31.42 3.92 -6.18
CA ARG A 577 32.10 3.65 -7.46
C ARG A 577 31.98 2.19 -7.90
N LEU A 578 32.01 1.26 -6.94
CA LEU A 578 31.82 -0.17 -7.22
C LEU A 578 30.36 -0.49 -7.62
N LEU A 579 29.38 0.21 -7.05
CA LEU A 579 27.96 0.00 -7.35
C LEU A 579 27.49 0.73 -8.62
N PHE A 580 28.08 1.89 -8.91
CA PHE A 580 27.72 2.74 -10.05
C PHE A 580 28.95 3.15 -10.86
N PRO A 581 29.74 2.19 -11.36
CA PRO A 581 30.94 2.47 -12.15
C PRO A 581 30.64 3.28 -13.42
N GLU A 582 29.42 3.19 -13.95
CA GLU A 582 28.98 3.92 -15.13
C GLU A 582 28.65 5.39 -14.87
N CYS A 583 28.49 5.84 -13.62
CA CYS A 583 28.04 7.20 -13.29
C CYS A 583 29.19 8.05 -12.79
N GLN A 584 29.25 9.33 -13.16
CA GLN A 584 30.20 10.24 -12.50
C GLN A 584 29.63 10.79 -11.19
N VAL A 585 30.52 11.16 -10.27
CA VAL A 585 30.19 11.62 -8.92
C VAL A 585 30.37 13.13 -8.78
N VAL A 586 29.40 13.77 -8.13
CA VAL A 586 29.53 15.13 -7.59
C VAL A 586 29.56 15.05 -6.08
N PHE A 587 30.61 15.59 -5.46
CA PHE A 587 30.73 15.65 -4.00
C PHE A 587 30.43 17.04 -3.46
N ILE A 588 29.68 17.12 -2.37
CA ILE A 588 29.31 18.36 -1.69
C ILE A 588 29.65 18.20 -0.20
N GLY A 589 30.44 19.12 0.35
CA GLY A 589 30.83 19.12 1.76
C GLY A 589 31.16 20.51 2.28
N ASP A 590 31.80 20.61 3.45
CA ASP A 590 32.16 21.87 4.10
C ASP A 590 33.65 21.97 4.49
N ASN A 591 34.16 23.19 4.66
CA ASN A 591 35.55 23.41 5.07
C ASN A 591 35.79 23.50 6.60
N GLY A 592 34.77 23.26 7.43
CA GLY A 592 34.87 23.14 8.88
C GLY A 592 35.28 21.74 9.33
N GLN A 593 34.99 20.72 8.52
CA GLN A 593 35.30 19.31 8.79
C GLN A 593 36.52 18.79 8.02
N ALA A 594 36.41 17.61 7.40
CA ALA A 594 37.50 16.93 6.69
C ALA A 594 37.21 16.83 5.17
N ASP A 595 36.26 17.62 4.67
CA ASP A 595 35.66 17.37 3.36
C ASP A 595 36.52 17.92 2.24
N VAL A 596 37.34 18.92 2.53
CA VAL A 596 38.41 19.39 1.65
C VAL A 596 39.41 18.26 1.42
N GLU A 597 39.87 17.58 2.48
CA GLU A 597 40.78 16.44 2.35
C GLU A 597 40.13 15.25 1.63
N VAL A 598 38.85 14.99 1.89
CA VAL A 598 38.08 13.95 1.18
C VAL A 598 37.98 14.27 -0.29
N GLY A 599 37.60 15.49 -0.66
CA GLY A 599 37.50 15.94 -2.06
C GLY A 599 38.82 15.80 -2.82
N ARG A 600 39.94 16.22 -2.20
CA ARG A 600 41.28 16.01 -2.76
C ARG A 600 41.60 14.54 -2.96
N ALA A 601 41.32 13.71 -1.96
CA ALA A 601 41.59 12.29 -2.02
C ALA A 601 40.71 11.57 -3.06
N MET A 602 39.46 11.99 -3.25
CA MET A 602 38.58 11.50 -4.32
C MET A 602 39.17 11.81 -5.70
N LEU A 603 39.54 13.08 -5.95
CA LEU A 603 40.15 13.52 -7.21
C LEU A 603 41.49 12.82 -7.49
N ALA A 604 42.31 12.61 -6.45
CA ALA A 604 43.58 11.90 -6.60
C ALA A 604 43.40 10.41 -6.90
N ARG A 605 42.27 9.82 -6.50
CA ARG A 605 42.01 8.37 -6.59
C ARG A 605 41.37 7.97 -7.90
N ASP A 606 40.41 8.75 -8.39
CA ASP A 606 39.75 8.51 -9.67
C ASP A 606 39.25 9.83 -10.29
N PRO A 607 40.14 10.60 -10.95
CA PRO A 607 39.81 11.93 -11.46
C PRO A 607 38.75 11.89 -12.58
N ASP A 608 38.68 10.79 -13.34
CA ASP A 608 37.72 10.64 -14.43
C ASP A 608 36.30 10.33 -13.91
N HIS A 609 36.20 9.73 -12.73
CA HIS A 609 34.92 9.45 -12.07
C HIS A 609 34.39 10.65 -11.28
N VAL A 610 35.24 11.55 -10.78
CA VAL A 610 34.83 12.74 -10.01
C VAL A 610 34.57 13.92 -10.93
N ARG A 611 33.29 14.25 -11.13
CA ARG A 611 32.87 15.33 -12.02
C ARG A 611 33.09 16.72 -11.42
N ALA A 612 32.81 16.88 -10.13
CA ALA A 612 32.97 18.14 -9.41
C ALA A 612 33.01 17.93 -7.89
N VAL A 613 33.73 18.82 -7.21
CA VAL A 613 33.76 18.90 -5.74
C VAL A 613 33.35 20.31 -5.32
N PHE A 614 32.26 20.42 -4.57
CA PHE A 614 31.75 21.67 -4.01
C PHE A 614 31.99 21.70 -2.50
N ILE A 615 32.66 22.74 -2.02
CA ILE A 615 32.96 22.93 -0.60
C ILE A 615 32.32 24.21 -0.10
N HIS A 616 31.41 24.10 0.86
CA HIS A 616 30.78 25.23 1.51
C HIS A 616 31.75 25.89 2.50
N ASN A 617 31.96 27.20 2.34
CA ASN A 617 32.88 27.99 3.15
C ASN A 617 32.25 28.43 4.48
N VAL A 618 32.17 27.50 5.44
CA VAL A 618 31.61 27.76 6.77
C VAL A 618 32.61 28.43 7.72
N THR A 619 33.91 28.28 7.47
CA THR A 619 34.98 28.89 8.29
C THR A 619 35.44 30.26 7.80
N GLN A 620 34.83 30.82 6.76
CA GLN A 620 35.12 32.15 6.19
C GLN A 620 36.59 32.32 5.77
N GLN A 621 37.14 31.31 5.08
CA GLN A 621 38.47 31.39 4.47
C GLN A 621 38.49 32.47 3.39
N GLY A 622 39.63 33.16 3.26
CA GLY A 622 39.83 34.24 2.28
C GLY A 622 40.15 33.74 0.86
N GLU A 623 40.33 34.70 -0.04
CA GLU A 623 40.43 34.44 -1.48
C GLU A 623 41.68 33.64 -1.90
N ASP A 624 42.80 33.80 -1.19
CA ASP A 624 44.03 33.01 -1.44
C ASP A 624 43.78 31.50 -1.30
N VAL A 625 42.94 31.09 -0.34
CA VAL A 625 42.56 29.69 -0.13
C VAL A 625 41.63 29.23 -1.25
N ARG A 626 40.71 30.08 -1.69
CA ARG A 626 39.79 29.79 -2.80
C ARG A 626 40.56 29.52 -4.09
N GLU A 627 41.53 30.36 -4.43
CA GLU A 627 42.37 30.18 -5.62
C GLU A 627 43.20 28.89 -5.54
N THR A 628 43.75 28.59 -4.36
CA THR A 628 44.51 27.35 -4.12
C THR A 628 43.63 26.11 -4.34
N LEU A 629 42.43 26.09 -3.73
CA LEU A 629 41.50 24.98 -3.87
C LEU A 629 40.98 24.83 -5.31
N ALA A 630 40.73 25.94 -6.00
CA ALA A 630 40.31 25.92 -7.40
C ALA A 630 41.39 25.30 -8.31
N ALA A 631 42.68 25.59 -8.06
CA ALA A 631 43.80 24.97 -8.77
C ALA A 631 43.90 23.45 -8.52
N GLU A 632 43.40 22.98 -7.38
CA GLU A 632 43.31 21.57 -7.02
C GLU A 632 42.00 20.90 -7.51
N GLY A 633 41.12 21.64 -8.17
CA GLY A 633 39.84 21.13 -8.70
C GLY A 633 38.65 21.19 -7.73
N LEU A 634 38.80 21.87 -6.58
CA LEU A 634 37.75 22.04 -5.58
C LEU A 634 37.10 23.42 -5.70
N CYS A 635 35.76 23.46 -5.74
CA CYS A 635 34.99 24.69 -5.78
C CYS A 635 34.58 25.14 -4.38
N LEU A 636 35.34 26.06 -3.78
CA LEU A 636 34.94 26.73 -2.54
C LEU A 636 33.88 27.81 -2.85
N PHE A 637 32.73 27.76 -2.16
CA PHE A 637 31.61 28.70 -2.36
C PHE A 637 31.05 29.23 -1.03
N ASP A 638 30.48 30.43 -1.03
CA ASP A 638 29.94 31.05 0.20
C ASP A 638 28.42 30.93 0.32
N THR A 639 27.71 30.85 -0.81
CA THR A 639 26.27 30.65 -0.88
C THR A 639 25.87 29.60 -1.91
N TYR A 640 24.74 28.94 -1.71
CA TYR A 640 24.23 27.94 -2.68
C TYR A 640 23.83 28.54 -4.03
N ALA A 641 23.59 29.86 -4.11
CA ALA A 641 23.44 30.55 -5.37
C ALA A 641 24.76 30.58 -6.17
N ASP A 642 25.90 30.77 -5.49
CA ASP A 642 27.23 30.71 -6.12
C ASP A 642 27.56 29.29 -6.57
N ALA A 643 27.25 28.30 -5.73
CA ALA A 643 27.41 26.88 -6.06
C ALA A 643 26.59 26.52 -7.31
N ALA A 644 25.33 26.96 -7.38
CA ALA A 644 24.46 26.75 -8.53
C ALA A 644 25.00 27.41 -9.80
N ALA A 645 25.48 28.66 -9.72
CA ALA A 645 26.08 29.34 -10.86
C ALA A 645 27.29 28.56 -11.40
N ARG A 646 28.11 28.00 -10.50
CA ARG A 646 29.26 27.18 -10.90
C ARG A 646 28.84 25.82 -11.45
N ALA A 647 27.86 25.15 -10.85
CA ALA A 647 27.31 23.89 -11.35
C ALA A 647 26.70 24.04 -12.75
N HIS A 648 26.03 25.15 -13.01
CA HIS A 648 25.49 25.50 -14.32
C HIS A 648 26.60 25.69 -15.37
N GLN A 649 27.67 26.43 -15.04
CA GLN A 649 28.84 26.56 -15.93
C GLN A 649 29.51 25.22 -16.26
N LEU A 650 29.44 24.26 -15.33
CA LEU A 650 29.96 22.90 -15.50
C LEU A 650 28.98 21.98 -16.25
N GLY A 651 27.79 22.47 -16.61
CA GLY A 651 26.74 21.70 -17.28
C GLY A 651 26.11 20.64 -16.38
N LEU A 652 26.09 20.84 -15.06
CA LEU A 652 25.55 19.88 -14.09
C LEU A 652 24.06 20.12 -13.78
N ILE A 653 23.57 21.34 -13.99
CA ILE A 653 22.17 21.72 -13.76
C ILE A 653 21.65 22.55 -14.95
N SER A 654 20.34 22.50 -15.18
CA SER A 654 19.67 23.27 -16.23
C SER A 654 19.49 24.76 -15.86
N ASP A 655 19.13 25.59 -16.84
CA ASP A 655 18.77 27.01 -16.64
C ASP A 655 17.62 27.18 -15.63
N GLU A 656 16.60 26.31 -15.72
CA GLU A 656 15.48 26.29 -14.77
C GLU A 656 15.94 25.89 -13.36
N GLY A 657 16.88 24.94 -13.27
CA GLY A 657 17.53 24.55 -12.02
C GLY A 657 18.23 25.74 -11.36
N LEU A 658 19.08 26.45 -12.11
CA LEU A 658 19.79 27.64 -11.64
C LEU A 658 18.82 28.72 -11.13
N ALA A 659 17.78 29.03 -11.90
CA ALA A 659 16.80 30.06 -11.54
C ALA A 659 16.06 29.73 -10.23
N ARG A 660 15.70 28.45 -10.02
CA ARG A 660 15.06 27.99 -8.78
C ARG A 660 15.96 28.18 -7.55
N VAL A 661 17.23 27.79 -7.65
CA VAL A 661 18.19 27.97 -6.54
C VAL A 661 18.37 29.45 -6.19
N GLN A 662 18.54 30.30 -7.19
CA GLN A 662 18.73 31.74 -6.99
C GLN A 662 17.50 32.38 -6.34
N ALA A 663 16.29 32.00 -6.77
CA ALA A 663 15.04 32.48 -6.17
C ALA A 663 14.91 32.06 -4.70
N ALA A 664 15.19 30.79 -4.38
CA ALA A 664 15.13 30.26 -3.01
C ALA A 664 16.16 30.91 -2.09
N ALA A 665 17.40 31.08 -2.57
CA ALA A 665 18.46 31.76 -1.83
C ALA A 665 18.15 33.24 -1.56
N ALA A 666 17.42 33.92 -2.47
CA ALA A 666 17.01 35.31 -2.32
C ALA A 666 15.81 35.52 -1.38
N GLY A 667 14.89 34.54 -1.31
CA GLY A 667 13.65 34.61 -0.51
C GLY A 667 13.82 34.45 1.00
N SER A 668 15.04 34.15 1.48
CA SER A 668 15.34 33.88 2.90
C SER A 668 16.10 35.02 3.60
N ARG A 669 16.06 36.25 3.04
CA ARG A 669 16.62 37.46 3.67
C ARG A 669 15.66 38.17 4.59
#